data_AF-A0A1F8MCE1-F1
#
_entry.id   AF-A0A1F8MCE1-F1
#
_cell.length_a   1.000
_cell.length_b   1.000
_cell.length_c   1.000
_cell.angle_alpha   90.00
_cell.angle_beta   90.00
_cell.angle_gamma   90.00
#
_symmetry.space_group_name_H-M   'P 1'
#
loop_
_entity.id
_entity.type
_entity.pdbx_description
1 polymer ?
#
loop_
_entity_poly.entity_id
_entity_poly.type
_entity_poly.pdbx_seq_one_letter_code
_entity_poly.pdbx_strand_id
1 'polypeptide(L)'
;MKKEKIIPLFLVLVVVGALLFSSVSALAGANPGHGKSLGEARKALEQELLSQAGAAFVGITHSENEGEVILFVEDEQAKQKMPRSFDGYKVRTEVTGKIQAFSTQVAEPLIDVSDERKAVVRPLVGGTSLSAYVTKGQAIYQYSGTLGMITYDDKVLSNAHVIAMNPETGAFLPTGTPILQPGTGDGGRPPDERVGELEAYIPISFDPGVPNYADAAIGSIDYGVEASPGRQFSETGDYWIQDWTNVSEGNTVRKSGRTTGVTTAEVLHTNVSVRVYYGDEWAYFEDQITVEQENWSFAGPGDSGSAVDKNGKFVGLLFAGSADSAVICKAQHIIDGLGIALEPTEGQYSLTISGTPGGSTTPNEGRHFYDPGTVVNLVAVPAEHYHFVEWTGDVGTIGNRYAASTAITMNGSYSITAEFELDPGWYGLIVSSTLGGSVATPGEGIFVYAANATVGLVAVNETHCHFAEWTGDVSTVGNVTAPATTITMNASYSVTADFELDPGWYRLTTSSTEGGTVTTPGEGNFVYAANTTVPIAAEPDEGYKFLKWTGNVSTIADIYAASTTVTMNASYSITALFDWLYPEATEQLIISSTSGGSVIVPGEGTKYYSLGEKVTLVAQPDEGHEFIRWSGDVDTIFDVYAASTTITMDMPYSITANFSGGGLCFIATAVSGTPMAEEIQVLREFRDGFMLTNPAGRALVDFYYRVSPPVAEFISEHPGAGSLVRVALLPAIAMSTIVVNTSPAEKGAVAALVVLAAVAVAIWATRRRSNTGIRLKANGTIGATLPRAVR
;
A
#
# COMPACT_ATOMS: atom_id res chain seq x y z
N MET A 1 -47.19 -66.97 -13.60
CA MET A 1 -47.75 -66.80 -12.23
C MET A 1 -48.60 -65.54 -12.21
N LYS A 2 -49.72 -65.58 -11.48
CA LYS A 2 -50.88 -64.70 -11.62
C LYS A 2 -50.61 -63.21 -11.33
N LYS A 3 -51.40 -62.38 -12.04
CA LYS A 3 -51.84 -61.02 -11.67
C LYS A 3 -52.26 -60.97 -10.20
N GLU A 4 -52.11 -59.80 -9.59
CA GLU A 4 -52.41 -59.43 -8.19
C GLU A 4 -51.20 -59.50 -7.24
N LYS A 5 -50.52 -58.35 -7.08
CA LYS A 5 -49.85 -57.83 -5.86
C LYS A 5 -48.77 -56.77 -6.21
N ILE A 6 -49.10 -55.78 -7.01
CA ILE A 6 -48.25 -54.57 -7.18
C ILE A 6 -49.16 -53.34 -7.15
N ILE A 7 -49.91 -53.14 -6.06
CA ILE A 7 -50.71 -51.90 -5.89
C ILE A 7 -50.64 -51.28 -4.46
N PRO A 8 -50.21 -51.93 -3.36
CA PRO A 8 -50.15 -51.20 -2.08
C PRO A 8 -48.73 -51.05 -1.47
N LEU A 9 -47.69 -50.82 -2.27
CA LEU A 9 -46.37 -50.40 -1.75
C LEU A 9 -46.00 -48.95 -2.14
N PHE A 10 -46.87 -48.25 -2.86
CA PHE A 10 -46.65 -46.87 -3.30
C PHE A 10 -47.23 -45.83 -2.31
N LEU A 11 -48.06 -46.26 -1.35
CA LEU A 11 -48.77 -45.35 -0.44
C LEU A 11 -48.12 -45.18 0.94
N VAL A 12 -46.98 -45.84 1.21
CA VAL A 12 -46.29 -45.78 2.52
C VAL A 12 -45.04 -44.89 2.48
N LEU A 13 -44.56 -44.50 1.29
CA LEU A 13 -43.31 -43.73 1.16
C LEU A 13 -43.48 -42.20 1.20
N VAL A 14 -44.71 -41.67 1.27
CA VAL A 14 -44.96 -40.21 1.21
C VAL A 14 -45.02 -39.55 2.61
N VAL A 15 -44.93 -40.32 3.70
CA VAL A 15 -45.14 -39.78 5.06
C VAL A 15 -43.86 -39.66 5.90
N VAL A 16 -42.70 -40.12 5.41
CA VAL A 16 -41.46 -40.16 6.23
C VAL A 16 -40.46 -39.02 5.92
N GLY A 17 -40.71 -38.19 4.90
CA GLY A 17 -39.80 -37.11 4.50
C GLY A 17 -39.96 -35.76 5.23
N ALA A 18 -40.89 -35.65 6.20
CA ALA A 18 -41.26 -34.37 6.83
C ALA A 18 -40.69 -34.18 8.25
N LEU A 19 -39.50 -34.72 8.50
CA LEU A 19 -38.72 -34.44 9.70
C LEU A 19 -37.26 -34.32 9.25
N LEU A 20 -36.78 -33.09 9.06
CA LEU A 20 -35.40 -32.64 9.30
C LEU A 20 -35.27 -31.16 8.89
N PHE A 21 -34.52 -30.41 9.70
CA PHE A 21 -34.15 -28.99 9.61
C PHE A 21 -35.09 -27.96 10.26
N SER A 22 -34.98 -27.87 11.59
CA SER A 22 -35.22 -26.66 12.36
C SER A 22 -33.92 -26.27 13.08
N SER A 23 -33.30 -25.14 12.69
CA SER A 23 -32.61 -24.20 13.60
C SER A 23 -31.80 -23.16 12.81
N VAL A 24 -32.35 -21.97 12.59
CA VAL A 24 -31.60 -20.71 12.72
C VAL A 24 -32.55 -19.70 13.37
N SER A 25 -32.07 -19.13 14.47
CA SER A 25 -32.75 -18.15 15.31
C SER A 25 -32.92 -16.82 14.57
N ALA A 26 -34.13 -16.26 14.62
CA ALA A 26 -34.36 -14.84 14.43
C ALA A 26 -34.73 -14.23 15.78
N LEU A 27 -34.03 -13.19 16.23
CA LEU A 27 -34.63 -11.90 16.62
C LEU A 27 -33.56 -10.96 17.19
N ALA A 28 -33.41 -9.80 16.57
CA ALA A 28 -33.76 -8.48 17.12
C ALA A 28 -33.30 -7.46 16.07
N GLY A 29 -34.15 -6.66 15.44
CA GLY A 29 -35.18 -5.84 16.07
C GLY A 29 -34.76 -4.39 15.84
N ALA A 30 -34.95 -3.90 14.60
CA ALA A 30 -34.75 -2.50 14.28
C ALA A 30 -35.73 -1.65 15.10
N ASN A 31 -35.18 -0.72 15.87
CA ASN A 31 -35.93 0.32 16.55
C ASN A 31 -35.94 1.58 15.66
N PRO A 32 -37.09 2.20 15.35
CA PRO A 32 -37.12 3.41 14.55
C PRO A 32 -36.96 4.63 15.47
N GLY A 33 -35.88 5.40 15.29
CA GLY A 33 -35.78 6.73 15.88
C GLY A 33 -34.39 7.18 16.32
N HIS A 34 -33.49 7.42 15.37
CA HIS A 34 -32.50 8.51 15.32
C HIS A 34 -31.86 8.43 13.92
N GLY A 35 -31.67 9.56 13.24
CA GLY A 35 -30.89 9.56 11.99
C GLY A 35 -29.48 9.05 12.28
N LYS A 36 -28.84 8.35 11.33
CA LYS A 36 -27.45 7.92 11.50
C LYS A 36 -26.57 9.11 11.87
N SER A 37 -25.65 8.93 12.80
CA SER A 37 -24.59 9.91 13.08
C SER A 37 -23.71 10.12 11.84
N LEU A 38 -22.98 11.24 11.77
CA LEU A 38 -22.10 11.55 10.64
C LEU A 38 -21.07 10.42 10.39
N GLY A 39 -20.48 9.86 11.45
CA GLY A 39 -19.58 8.71 11.35
C GLY A 39 -20.25 7.42 10.84
N GLU A 40 -21.49 7.14 11.23
CA GLU A 40 -22.26 5.99 10.72
C GLU A 40 -22.66 6.18 9.25
N ALA A 41 -23.01 7.41 8.85
CA ALA A 41 -23.29 7.75 7.46
C ALA A 41 -22.04 7.63 6.59
N ARG A 42 -20.89 8.14 7.06
CA ARG A 42 -19.57 7.97 6.43
C ARG A 42 -19.24 6.49 6.23
N LYS A 43 -19.31 5.67 7.28
CA LYS A 43 -19.02 4.22 7.18
C LYS A 43 -19.95 3.47 6.24
N ALA A 44 -21.24 3.84 6.21
CA ALA A 44 -22.19 3.24 5.27
C ALA A 44 -21.87 3.61 3.81
N LEU A 45 -21.53 4.87 3.54
CA LEU A 45 -21.10 5.32 2.21
C LEU A 45 -19.79 4.65 1.79
N GLU A 46 -18.85 4.52 2.71
CA GLU A 46 -17.57 3.82 2.52
C GLU A 46 -17.78 2.37 2.06
N GLN A 47 -18.64 1.61 2.75
CA GLN A 47 -18.96 0.24 2.35
C GLN A 47 -19.64 0.15 0.98
N GLU A 48 -20.55 1.09 0.68
CA GLU A 48 -21.22 1.15 -0.62
C GLU A 48 -20.20 1.41 -1.74
N LEU A 49 -19.28 2.37 -1.55
CA LEU A 49 -18.25 2.72 -2.54
C LEU A 49 -17.19 1.62 -2.70
N LEU A 50 -16.78 0.97 -1.62
CA LEU A 50 -15.85 -0.17 -1.68
C LEU A 50 -16.45 -1.36 -2.44
N SER A 51 -17.77 -1.59 -2.32
CA SER A 51 -18.47 -2.69 -2.99
C SER A 51 -18.69 -2.48 -4.49
N GLN A 52 -18.62 -1.24 -4.98
CA GLN A 52 -18.94 -0.87 -6.35
C GLN A 52 -17.74 -0.90 -7.32
N ALA A 53 -16.62 -1.54 -6.94
CA ALA A 53 -15.41 -1.82 -7.74
C ALA A 53 -15.45 -1.26 -9.18
N GLY A 54 -15.16 0.03 -9.36
CA GLY A 54 -15.30 0.67 -10.69
C GLY A 54 -15.31 2.20 -10.75
N ALA A 55 -15.26 2.93 -9.64
CA ALA A 55 -15.04 4.38 -9.66
C ALA A 55 -13.70 4.70 -9.01
N ALA A 56 -13.01 5.74 -9.50
CA ALA A 56 -11.71 6.23 -9.04
C ALA A 56 -11.76 6.83 -7.62
N PHE A 57 -12.36 6.09 -6.69
CA PHE A 57 -12.46 6.35 -5.27
C PHE A 57 -11.11 6.04 -4.62
N VAL A 58 -10.57 7.03 -3.93
CA VAL A 58 -9.28 6.97 -3.25
C VAL A 58 -9.48 6.80 -1.76
N GLY A 59 -10.44 7.51 -1.17
CA GLY A 59 -10.64 7.48 0.26
C GLY A 59 -11.81 8.34 0.73
N ILE A 60 -12.02 8.33 2.04
CA ILE A 60 -13.14 9.02 2.68
C ILE A 60 -12.76 9.49 4.08
N THR A 61 -13.29 10.66 4.44
CA THR A 61 -13.26 11.19 5.80
C THR A 61 -14.57 11.93 6.10
N HIS A 62 -14.67 12.53 7.28
CA HIS A 62 -15.74 13.46 7.62
C HIS A 62 -15.18 14.64 8.40
N SER A 63 -15.80 15.79 8.24
CA SER A 63 -15.53 16.98 9.05
C SER A 63 -16.66 17.16 10.06
N GLU A 64 -16.34 17.00 11.34
CA GLU A 64 -17.28 17.27 12.43
C GLU A 64 -17.64 18.76 12.51
N ASN A 65 -16.70 19.64 12.16
CA ASN A 65 -16.89 21.08 12.17
C ASN A 65 -17.87 21.54 11.08
N GLU A 66 -17.73 21.01 9.87
CA GLU A 66 -18.60 21.36 8.74
C GLU A 66 -19.86 20.48 8.67
N GLY A 67 -19.90 19.37 9.40
CA GLY A 67 -21.02 18.42 9.40
C GLY A 67 -21.18 17.70 8.05
N GLU A 68 -20.06 17.43 7.36
CA GLU A 68 -20.06 16.84 6.01
C GLU A 68 -19.12 15.64 5.89
N VAL A 69 -19.42 14.79 4.90
CA VAL A 69 -18.55 13.68 4.48
C VAL A 69 -17.68 14.17 3.33
N ILE A 70 -16.41 13.84 3.32
CA ILE A 70 -15.46 14.24 2.28
C ILE A 70 -14.95 12.98 1.59
N LEU A 71 -15.08 12.93 0.27
CA LEU A 71 -14.60 11.85 -0.59
C LEU A 71 -13.35 12.29 -1.34
N PHE A 72 -12.33 11.44 -1.37
CA PHE A 72 -11.13 11.60 -2.17
C PHE A 72 -11.25 10.76 -3.44
N VAL A 73 -10.90 11.35 -4.58
CA VAL A 73 -10.95 10.69 -5.89
C VAL A 73 -9.69 10.96 -6.71
N GLU A 74 -9.40 10.08 -7.67
CA GLU A 74 -8.18 10.15 -8.47
C GLU A 74 -8.23 11.31 -9.49
N ASP A 75 -9.39 11.60 -10.07
CA ASP A 75 -9.52 12.60 -11.13
C ASP A 75 -10.88 13.35 -11.13
N GLU A 76 -10.96 14.40 -11.95
CA GLU A 76 -12.16 15.22 -12.12
C GLU A 76 -13.34 14.47 -12.78
N GLN A 77 -13.11 13.37 -13.50
CA GLN A 77 -14.19 12.55 -14.06
C GLN A 77 -14.86 11.72 -12.97
N ALA A 78 -14.07 11.13 -12.08
CA ALA A 78 -14.54 10.38 -10.92
C ALA A 78 -15.34 11.28 -9.98
N LYS A 79 -14.87 12.52 -9.78
CA LYS A 79 -15.58 13.54 -9.00
C LYS A 79 -17.01 13.80 -9.48
N GLN A 80 -17.26 13.76 -10.79
CA GLN A 80 -18.60 13.96 -11.36
C GLN A 80 -19.55 12.80 -11.08
N LYS A 81 -19.03 11.60 -10.80
CA LYS A 81 -19.81 10.38 -10.51
C LYS A 81 -20.15 10.25 -9.03
N MET A 82 -19.52 11.02 -8.14
CA MET A 82 -19.73 10.92 -6.70
C MET A 82 -21.05 11.57 -6.25
N PRO A 83 -21.72 11.01 -5.22
CA PRO A 83 -22.92 11.61 -4.67
C PRO A 83 -22.59 12.96 -4.03
N ARG A 84 -23.50 13.93 -4.12
CA ARG A 84 -23.39 15.24 -3.46
C ARG A 84 -23.99 15.27 -2.05
N SER A 85 -24.68 14.19 -1.67
CA SER A 85 -25.29 14.01 -0.35
C SER A 85 -25.53 12.52 -0.09
N PHE A 86 -25.43 12.09 1.17
CA PHE A 86 -25.69 10.72 1.58
C PHE A 86 -26.27 10.68 3.00
N ASP A 87 -27.31 9.89 3.23
CA ASP A 87 -27.99 9.75 4.53
C ASP A 87 -28.31 11.07 5.26
N GLY A 88 -28.61 12.13 4.50
CA GLY A 88 -28.96 13.46 5.03
C GLY A 88 -27.79 14.41 5.26
N TYR A 89 -26.55 13.97 5.03
CA TYR A 89 -25.34 14.79 5.11
C TYR A 89 -24.88 15.25 3.73
N LYS A 90 -24.24 16.43 3.67
CA LYS A 90 -23.55 16.90 2.47
C LYS A 90 -22.32 16.03 2.22
N VAL A 91 -22.05 15.76 0.96
CA VAL A 91 -20.84 15.07 0.52
C VAL A 91 -20.03 16.03 -0.35
N ARG A 92 -18.82 16.35 0.10
CA ARG A 92 -17.80 17.09 -0.66
C ARG A 92 -16.87 16.09 -1.34
N THR A 93 -16.34 16.45 -2.50
CA THR A 93 -15.39 15.61 -3.22
C THR A 93 -14.15 16.40 -3.61
N GLU A 94 -13.00 15.84 -3.29
CA GLU A 94 -11.67 16.41 -3.49
C GLU A 94 -10.85 15.48 -4.40
N VAL A 95 -10.13 16.07 -5.35
CA VAL A 95 -9.26 15.32 -6.25
C VAL A 95 -7.89 15.27 -5.62
N THR A 96 -7.42 14.07 -5.29
CA THR A 96 -6.13 13.83 -4.62
C THR A 96 -5.14 13.14 -5.53
N GLY A 97 -5.56 12.67 -6.71
CA GLY A 97 -4.78 11.73 -7.49
C GLY A 97 -4.74 10.34 -6.86
N LYS A 98 -4.01 9.43 -7.52
CA LYS A 98 -3.75 8.08 -7.02
C LYS A 98 -2.78 8.16 -5.83
N ILE A 99 -3.20 7.66 -4.67
CA ILE A 99 -2.35 7.59 -3.47
C ILE A 99 -1.56 6.30 -3.50
N GLN A 100 -0.24 6.39 -3.49
CA GLN A 100 0.66 5.25 -3.55
C GLN A 100 1.61 5.30 -2.35
N ALA A 101 2.03 4.14 -1.85
CA ALA A 101 3.19 4.09 -0.99
C ALA A 101 4.34 4.77 -1.75
N PHE A 102 5.02 5.73 -1.12
CA PHE A 102 6.04 6.48 -1.87
C PHE A 102 7.08 5.47 -2.34
N SER A 103 7.29 5.44 -3.66
CA SER A 103 8.26 4.52 -4.23
C SER A 103 9.60 4.73 -3.53
N THR A 104 10.32 3.65 -3.27
CA THR A 104 11.72 3.70 -2.83
C THR A 104 12.67 4.08 -3.97
N GLN A 105 12.09 4.49 -5.10
CA GLN A 105 12.73 5.09 -6.27
C GLN A 105 12.68 6.61 -6.19
N VAL A 106 13.79 7.27 -6.49
CA VAL A 106 14.19 8.62 -6.11
C VAL A 106 13.30 9.70 -6.76
N ALA A 107 12.68 10.55 -5.94
CA ALA A 107 12.19 11.85 -6.38
C ALA A 107 13.27 12.92 -6.28
N GLU A 108 13.09 14.03 -6.99
CA GLU A 108 14.00 15.18 -6.97
C GLU A 108 14.21 15.68 -5.51
N PRO A 109 15.45 15.93 -5.06
CA PRO A 109 15.67 16.73 -3.87
C PRO A 109 15.21 18.17 -4.11
N LEU A 110 14.59 18.78 -3.11
CA LEU A 110 14.46 20.24 -3.07
C LEU A 110 15.87 20.86 -3.15
N ILE A 111 15.99 22.03 -3.78
CA ILE A 111 17.24 22.81 -3.78
C ILE A 111 17.71 22.92 -2.31
N ASP A 112 18.99 22.60 -2.04
CA ASP A 112 19.66 22.61 -0.72
C ASP A 112 19.59 21.33 0.16
N VAL A 113 19.17 20.16 -0.34
CA VAL A 113 19.26 18.89 0.41
C VAL A 113 20.66 18.25 0.27
N SER A 114 21.31 17.94 1.39
CA SER A 114 22.68 17.41 1.42
C SER A 114 22.77 15.93 1.03
N ASP A 115 23.72 15.58 0.15
CA ASP A 115 24.03 14.18 -0.19
C ASP A 115 24.63 13.40 0.98
N GLU A 116 25.07 14.06 2.07
CA GLU A 116 25.53 13.41 3.29
C GLU A 116 24.46 12.45 3.88
N ARG A 117 23.19 12.72 3.62
CA ARG A 117 22.05 11.92 4.10
C ARG A 117 21.96 10.57 3.41
N LYS A 118 22.60 10.43 2.24
CA LYS A 118 22.73 9.19 1.45
C LYS A 118 24.08 8.51 1.69
N ALA A 119 25.00 9.15 2.39
CA ALA A 119 26.29 8.59 2.74
C ALA A 119 26.20 7.73 4.02
N VAL A 120 27.35 7.20 4.46
CA VAL A 120 27.49 6.56 5.77
C VAL A 120 27.36 7.63 6.85
N VAL A 121 26.33 7.53 7.69
CA VAL A 121 26.05 8.46 8.79
C VAL A 121 26.19 7.74 10.13
N ARG A 122 27.13 8.20 10.96
CA ARG A 122 27.31 7.74 12.34
C ARG A 122 27.41 8.94 13.29
N PRO A 123 26.75 8.91 14.46
CA PRO A 123 25.78 7.90 14.90
C PRO A 123 24.58 7.79 13.97
N LEU A 124 23.84 6.67 14.00
CA LEU A 124 22.57 6.54 13.29
C LEU A 124 21.60 7.62 13.75
N VAL A 125 21.02 8.34 12.80
CA VAL A 125 20.08 9.44 13.02
C VAL A 125 18.93 9.36 12.02
N GLY A 126 17.75 9.83 12.44
CA GLY A 126 16.57 9.91 11.59
C GLY A 126 16.76 10.86 10.40
N GLY A 127 15.99 10.64 9.34
CA GLY A 127 16.07 11.39 8.09
C GLY A 127 17.13 10.91 7.09
N THR A 128 17.92 9.89 7.45
CA THR A 128 19.00 9.36 6.59
C THR A 128 18.55 8.14 5.78
N SER A 129 19.32 7.77 4.76
CA SER A 129 19.04 6.62 3.90
C SER A 129 19.06 5.29 4.67
N LEU A 130 18.09 4.41 4.40
CA LEU A 130 17.97 3.08 4.98
C LEU A 130 17.30 2.11 4.00
N SER A 131 17.70 0.84 4.03
CA SER A 131 16.92 -0.25 3.41
C SER A 131 17.14 -1.58 4.13
N ALA A 132 16.26 -2.55 3.90
CA ALA A 132 16.63 -3.94 4.12
C ALA A 132 17.50 -4.44 2.96
N TYR A 133 18.27 -5.50 3.21
CA TYR A 133 19.06 -6.18 2.19
C TYR A 133 18.19 -7.19 1.45
N VAL A 134 17.87 -6.87 0.20
CA VAL A 134 17.09 -7.73 -0.70
C VAL A 134 17.90 -8.03 -1.95
N THR A 135 17.80 -9.26 -2.45
CA THR A 135 18.43 -9.70 -3.69
C THR A 135 17.40 -10.02 -4.76
N LYS A 136 17.69 -9.67 -6.01
CA LYS A 136 16.97 -10.11 -7.21
C LYS A 136 17.86 -11.08 -7.99
N GLY A 137 17.59 -12.38 -7.82
CA GLY A 137 18.44 -13.43 -8.38
C GLY A 137 19.83 -13.45 -7.74
N GLN A 138 20.86 -13.02 -8.48
CA GLN A 138 22.25 -12.90 -8.00
C GLN A 138 22.66 -11.45 -7.72
N ALA A 139 21.80 -10.47 -8.05
CA ALA A 139 22.07 -9.05 -7.87
C ALA A 139 21.39 -8.52 -6.60
N ILE A 140 21.89 -7.40 -6.08
CA ILE A 140 21.27 -6.67 -4.97
C ILE A 140 20.15 -5.80 -5.55
N TYR A 141 18.95 -5.88 -4.99
CA TYR A 141 17.86 -4.98 -5.35
C TYR A 141 18.21 -3.58 -4.82
N GLN A 142 18.32 -2.60 -5.72
CA GLN A 142 18.69 -1.23 -5.37
C GLN A 142 17.43 -0.47 -4.97
N TYR A 143 17.31 -0.13 -3.69
CA TYR A 143 16.20 0.67 -3.19
C TYR A 143 16.57 1.30 -1.85
N SER A 144 15.96 2.43 -1.52
CA SER A 144 16.15 3.09 -0.24
C SER A 144 14.89 3.83 0.19
N GLY A 145 14.59 3.75 1.48
CA GLY A 145 13.68 4.68 2.16
C GLY A 145 14.46 5.50 3.17
N THR A 146 13.75 5.95 4.20
CA THR A 146 14.28 6.77 5.28
C THR A 146 14.34 6.01 6.60
N LEU A 147 15.45 6.14 7.32
CA LEU A 147 15.54 5.85 8.75
C LEU A 147 14.65 6.88 9.46
N GLY A 148 13.51 6.47 9.99
CA GLY A 148 12.57 7.40 10.64
C GLY A 148 13.14 7.98 11.91
N MET A 149 13.47 7.11 12.85
CA MET A 149 14.20 7.49 14.04
C MET A 149 14.88 6.26 14.66
N ILE A 150 15.88 6.53 15.49
CA ILE A 150 16.27 5.59 16.53
C ILE A 150 15.33 5.81 17.72
N THR A 151 14.66 4.77 18.19
CA THR A 151 13.77 4.82 19.35
C THR A 151 14.58 4.81 20.65
N TYR A 152 13.95 5.13 21.78
CA TYR A 152 14.61 5.24 23.08
C TYR A 152 14.91 3.88 23.74
N ASP A 153 14.46 2.79 23.12
CA ASP A 153 14.80 1.40 23.40
C ASP A 153 15.77 0.81 22.34
N ASP A 154 16.54 1.68 21.68
CA ASP A 154 17.61 1.36 20.72
C ASP A 154 17.14 0.52 19.52
N LYS A 155 15.98 0.86 18.95
CA LYS A 155 15.49 0.26 17.70
C LYS A 155 15.58 1.23 16.53
N VAL A 156 15.88 0.70 15.36
CA VAL A 156 15.65 1.39 14.09
C VAL A 156 14.16 1.37 13.80
N LEU A 157 13.52 2.53 13.61
CA LEU A 157 12.11 2.63 13.20
C LEU A 157 12.02 3.14 11.75
N SER A 158 11.26 2.45 10.91
CA SER A 158 10.93 2.87 9.53
C SER A 158 9.59 2.24 9.09
N ASN A 159 9.17 2.44 7.83
CA ASN A 159 8.00 1.74 7.31
C ASN A 159 8.30 0.25 7.09
N ALA A 160 7.26 -0.59 7.19
CA ALA A 160 7.34 -2.00 6.85
C ALA A 160 7.69 -2.19 5.37
N HIS A 161 7.17 -1.37 4.46
CA HIS A 161 7.55 -1.50 3.05
C HIS A 161 9.02 -1.13 2.74
N VAL A 162 9.72 -0.47 3.68
CA VAL A 162 11.13 -0.10 3.52
C VAL A 162 12.06 -1.20 4.05
N ILE A 163 11.78 -1.74 5.24
CA ILE A 163 12.70 -2.70 5.90
C ILE A 163 12.11 -4.09 6.16
N ALA A 164 10.82 -4.32 5.89
CA ALA A 164 10.13 -5.57 6.19
C ALA A 164 9.42 -6.21 4.99
N MET A 165 9.43 -5.60 3.80
CA MET A 165 8.83 -6.17 2.59
C MET A 165 9.84 -6.21 1.46
N ASN A 166 9.71 -7.24 0.63
CA ASN A 166 10.44 -7.35 -0.61
C ASN A 166 9.82 -6.38 -1.64
N PRO A 167 10.57 -5.38 -2.14
CA PRO A 167 10.03 -4.34 -3.02
C PRO A 167 9.54 -4.86 -4.38
N GLU A 168 10.01 -6.03 -4.83
CA GLU A 168 9.57 -6.64 -6.09
C GLU A 168 8.27 -7.43 -5.93
N THR A 169 8.12 -8.13 -4.81
CA THR A 169 7.04 -9.14 -4.66
C THR A 169 5.96 -8.71 -3.68
N GLY A 170 6.16 -7.64 -2.90
CA GLY A 170 5.30 -7.25 -1.80
C GLY A 170 5.31 -8.21 -0.60
N ALA A 171 6.03 -9.34 -0.69
CA ALA A 171 6.07 -10.34 0.37
C ALA A 171 6.87 -9.86 1.58
N PHE A 172 6.41 -10.17 2.78
CA PHE A 172 7.15 -9.86 4.00
C PHE A 172 8.48 -10.62 4.08
N LEU A 173 9.52 -9.91 4.48
CA LEU A 173 10.85 -10.43 4.73
C LEU A 173 10.90 -11.16 6.07
N PRO A 174 11.73 -12.21 6.20
CA PRO A 174 11.92 -12.88 7.48
C PRO A 174 12.61 -11.93 8.47
N THR A 175 12.22 -12.02 9.75
CA THR A 175 13.01 -11.44 10.85
C THR A 175 14.46 -11.94 10.78
N GLY A 176 15.43 -11.10 11.13
CA GLY A 176 16.86 -11.37 10.92
C GLY A 176 17.39 -10.88 9.57
N THR A 177 16.52 -10.34 8.70
CA THR A 177 16.98 -9.75 7.43
C THR A 177 17.88 -8.54 7.71
N PRO A 178 19.09 -8.46 7.12
CA PRO A 178 19.99 -7.34 7.38
C PRO A 178 19.39 -5.99 7.00
N ILE A 179 19.62 -4.98 7.83
CA ILE A 179 19.31 -3.58 7.56
C ILE A 179 20.61 -2.83 7.30
N LEU A 180 20.64 -2.01 6.26
CA LEU A 180 21.81 -1.26 5.81
C LEU A 180 21.61 0.25 5.95
N GLN A 181 22.65 0.94 6.42
CA GLN A 181 22.76 2.41 6.40
C GLN A 181 24.14 2.78 5.80
N PRO A 182 24.17 3.46 4.63
CA PRO A 182 23.00 3.84 3.83
C PRO A 182 22.30 2.62 3.19
N GLY A 183 21.08 2.82 2.67
CA GLY A 183 20.32 1.78 1.97
C GLY A 183 21.00 1.30 0.69
N THR A 184 20.55 0.17 0.15
CA THR A 184 21.18 -0.43 -1.04
C THR A 184 21.12 0.49 -2.26
N GLY A 185 20.06 1.29 -2.40
CA GLY A 185 19.89 2.28 -3.47
C GLY A 185 20.89 3.44 -3.41
N ASP A 186 21.54 3.65 -2.27
CA ASP A 186 22.59 4.66 -2.07
C ASP A 186 23.99 4.05 -1.93
N GLY A 187 24.14 2.81 -2.41
CA GLY A 187 25.44 2.14 -2.44
C GLY A 187 25.77 1.33 -1.19
N GLY A 188 24.86 1.19 -0.22
CA GLY A 188 25.08 0.33 0.95
C GLY A 188 25.26 -1.13 0.57
N ARG A 189 26.26 -1.80 1.14
CA ARG A 189 26.57 -3.22 0.91
C ARG A 189 26.94 -3.96 2.21
N PRO A 190 26.54 -5.23 2.37
CA PRO A 190 27.09 -6.04 3.44
C PRO A 190 28.54 -6.47 3.11
N PRO A 191 29.40 -6.68 4.13
CA PRO A 191 29.10 -6.56 5.56
C PRO A 191 29.23 -5.13 6.11
N ASP A 192 29.89 -4.23 5.40
CA ASP A 192 30.42 -2.98 5.95
C ASP A 192 29.31 -1.97 6.34
N GLU A 193 28.25 -1.85 5.55
CA GLU A 193 27.14 -0.93 5.81
C GLU A 193 25.97 -1.57 6.58
N ARG A 194 26.13 -2.82 7.07
CA ARG A 194 25.12 -3.46 7.91
C ARG A 194 25.10 -2.80 9.28
N VAL A 195 23.90 -2.44 9.75
CA VAL A 195 23.69 -1.77 11.05
C VAL A 195 22.85 -2.56 12.02
N GLY A 196 22.18 -3.61 11.56
CA GLY A 196 21.29 -4.42 12.37
C GLY A 196 20.46 -5.36 11.52
N GLU A 197 19.37 -5.88 12.10
CA GLU A 197 18.47 -6.83 11.44
C GLU A 197 17.01 -6.49 11.72
N LEU A 198 16.12 -6.82 10.79
CA LEU A 198 14.67 -6.72 10.97
C LEU A 198 14.21 -7.53 12.19
N GLU A 199 13.51 -6.88 13.12
CA GLU A 199 13.08 -7.49 14.38
C GLU A 199 11.58 -7.76 14.41
N ALA A 200 10.76 -6.77 14.05
CA ALA A 200 9.30 -6.89 14.04
C ALA A 200 8.67 -5.87 13.07
N TYR A 201 7.44 -6.13 12.66
CA TYR A 201 6.66 -5.24 11.80
C TYR A 201 5.16 -5.44 12.03
N ILE A 202 4.38 -4.42 11.69
CA ILE A 202 2.91 -4.50 11.65
C ILE A 202 2.53 -5.07 10.28
N PRO A 203 1.92 -6.28 10.19
CA PRO A 203 1.55 -6.86 8.90
C PRO A 203 0.48 -6.03 8.18
N ILE A 204 0.67 -5.85 6.88
CA ILE A 204 -0.26 -5.20 5.96
C ILE A 204 -1.08 -6.28 5.25
N SER A 205 -2.40 -6.16 5.33
CA SER A 205 -3.36 -6.98 4.60
C SER A 205 -3.76 -6.28 3.30
N PHE A 206 -3.64 -7.00 2.19
CA PHE A 206 -4.14 -6.59 0.88
C PHE A 206 -5.57 -7.06 0.60
N ASP A 207 -6.22 -7.72 1.58
CA ASP A 207 -7.64 -8.04 1.52
C ASP A 207 -8.49 -6.76 1.68
N PRO A 208 -9.34 -6.39 0.69
CA PRO A 208 -10.23 -5.22 0.76
C PRO A 208 -11.13 -5.13 1.99
N GLY A 209 -11.46 -6.27 2.61
CA GLY A 209 -12.33 -6.33 3.79
C GLY A 209 -11.61 -6.17 5.12
N VAL A 210 -10.28 -6.08 5.12
CA VAL A 210 -9.46 -6.03 6.33
C VAL A 210 -8.75 -4.67 6.42
N PRO A 211 -9.07 -3.85 7.44
CA PRO A 211 -8.43 -2.56 7.59
C PRO A 211 -7.00 -2.68 8.12
N ASN A 212 -6.12 -1.84 7.60
CA ASN A 212 -4.77 -1.60 8.12
C ASN A 212 -4.73 -0.28 8.88
N TYR A 213 -3.87 -0.19 9.89
CA TYR A 213 -3.77 1.02 10.72
C TYR A 213 -2.39 1.69 10.65
N ALA A 214 -1.35 0.92 10.34
CA ALA A 214 0.00 1.42 10.24
C ALA A 214 0.84 0.58 9.27
N ASP A 215 1.75 1.26 8.58
CA ASP A 215 2.86 0.69 7.84
C ASP A 215 4.14 1.02 8.61
N ALA A 216 4.58 0.08 9.45
CA ALA A 216 5.70 0.32 10.34
C ALA A 216 6.44 -0.97 10.70
N ALA A 217 7.75 -0.84 10.86
CA ALA A 217 8.66 -1.91 11.25
C ALA A 217 9.80 -1.40 12.12
N ILE A 218 10.35 -2.29 12.92
CA ILE A 218 11.53 -2.06 13.74
C ILE A 218 12.65 -3.05 13.43
N GLY A 219 13.88 -2.56 13.56
CA GLY A 219 15.10 -3.36 13.49
C GLY A 219 15.94 -3.22 14.75
N SER A 220 16.75 -4.25 15.01
CA SER A 220 17.81 -4.20 16.01
C SER A 220 18.96 -3.29 15.56
N ILE A 221 19.86 -2.97 16.48
CA ILE A 221 21.13 -2.31 16.20
C ILE A 221 22.27 -3.26 16.59
N ASP A 222 23.20 -3.52 15.66
CA ASP A 222 24.34 -4.40 15.89
C ASP A 222 25.31 -3.79 16.92
N TYR A 223 25.99 -4.66 17.68
CA TYR A 223 26.94 -4.22 18.69
C TYR A 223 28.07 -3.36 18.09
N GLY A 224 28.29 -2.17 18.68
CA GLY A 224 29.33 -1.24 18.25
C GLY A 224 28.88 -0.25 17.17
N VAL A 225 27.65 -0.34 16.68
CA VAL A 225 27.05 0.69 15.83
C VAL A 225 26.56 1.83 16.71
N GLU A 226 27.15 3.01 16.56
CA GLU A 226 26.71 4.21 17.28
C GLU A 226 25.33 4.67 16.77
N ALA A 227 24.44 5.05 17.69
CA ALA A 227 23.08 5.49 17.38
C ALA A 227 22.66 6.63 18.32
N SER A 228 21.79 7.53 17.85
CA SER A 228 21.32 8.68 18.63
C SER A 228 19.78 8.71 18.68
N PRO A 229 19.17 8.22 19.79
CA PRO A 229 17.72 8.19 19.94
C PRO A 229 17.07 9.56 19.73
N GLY A 230 15.99 9.57 18.95
CA GLY A 230 15.20 10.77 18.65
C GLY A 230 15.85 11.80 17.73
N ARG A 231 17.17 11.75 17.49
CA ARG A 231 17.89 12.74 16.66
C ARG A 231 17.47 12.62 15.19
N GLN A 232 17.26 13.75 14.55
CA GLN A 232 16.88 13.91 13.15
C GLN A 232 17.90 14.78 12.44
N PHE A 233 18.44 14.28 11.34
CA PHE A 233 19.42 14.99 10.51
C PHE A 233 18.80 16.24 9.88
N SER A 234 19.53 17.35 9.87
CA SER A 234 19.13 18.60 9.23
C SER A 234 20.35 19.40 8.78
N GLU A 235 20.30 19.92 7.56
CA GLU A 235 21.34 20.76 6.95
C GLU A 235 21.57 22.08 7.70
N THR A 236 20.56 22.52 8.46
CA THR A 236 20.60 23.76 9.25
C THR A 236 20.86 23.53 10.74
N GLY A 237 21.12 22.29 11.12
CA GLY A 237 21.28 21.86 12.51
C GLY A 237 20.20 20.87 12.92
N ASP A 238 20.67 19.74 13.45
CA ASP A 238 19.83 18.61 13.85
C ASP A 238 18.80 18.97 14.91
N TYR A 239 17.70 18.22 14.94
CA TYR A 239 16.64 18.36 15.93
C TYR A 239 16.27 17.02 16.55
N TRP A 240 15.48 17.04 17.62
CA TRP A 240 15.09 15.83 18.36
C TRP A 240 13.58 15.65 18.41
N ILE A 241 13.19 14.38 18.26
CA ILE A 241 11.84 13.87 18.52
C ILE A 241 11.86 13.10 19.84
N GLN A 242 10.95 13.44 20.74
CA GLN A 242 10.72 12.80 22.03
C GLN A 242 9.24 12.89 22.38
N ASP A 243 8.71 11.89 23.07
CA ASP A 243 7.28 11.78 23.37
C ASP A 243 6.47 11.69 22.06
N TRP A 244 5.16 11.62 22.18
CA TRP A 244 4.26 11.63 21.04
C TRP A 244 3.06 12.53 21.30
N THR A 245 2.39 12.93 20.23
CA THR A 245 1.19 13.76 20.31
C THR A 245 0.22 13.47 19.18
N ASN A 246 -1.06 13.62 19.49
CA ASN A 246 -2.07 13.76 18.44
C ASN A 246 -2.01 15.17 17.82
N VAL A 247 -2.53 15.26 16.60
CA VAL A 247 -2.67 16.52 15.84
C VAL A 247 -4.14 16.81 15.54
N SER A 248 -4.41 18.04 15.15
CA SER A 248 -5.72 18.50 14.66
C SER A 248 -5.53 19.19 13.31
N GLU A 249 -6.60 19.30 12.54
CA GLU A 249 -6.61 20.07 11.27
C GLU A 249 -6.06 21.49 11.51
N GLY A 250 -5.26 22.00 10.58
CA GLY A 250 -4.58 23.29 10.67
C GLY A 250 -3.28 23.27 11.49
N ASN A 251 -2.87 22.14 12.07
CA ASN A 251 -1.58 22.06 12.75
C ASN A 251 -0.43 21.91 11.74
N THR A 252 0.67 22.62 11.95
CA THR A 252 1.90 22.39 11.20
C THR A 252 2.65 21.20 11.77
N VAL A 253 3.08 20.30 10.90
CA VAL A 253 3.97 19.17 11.19
C VAL A 253 5.26 19.29 10.39
N ARG A 254 6.31 18.62 10.85
CA ARG A 254 7.65 18.62 10.23
C ARG A 254 8.15 17.20 10.06
N LYS A 255 8.95 16.93 9.04
CA LYS A 255 9.65 15.65 8.85
C LYS A 255 11.07 15.88 8.36
N SER A 256 11.98 14.94 8.62
CA SER A 256 13.29 14.83 7.94
C SER A 256 13.28 13.56 7.10
N GLY A 257 13.47 13.66 5.80
CA GLY A 257 13.33 12.55 4.85
C GLY A 257 14.50 12.46 3.89
N ARG A 258 14.99 11.25 3.57
CA ARG A 258 16.17 10.98 2.74
C ARG A 258 16.23 11.83 1.47
N THR A 259 15.08 12.03 0.83
CA THR A 259 14.97 12.66 -0.48
C THR A 259 14.74 14.17 -0.38
N THR A 260 13.74 14.60 0.38
CA THR A 260 13.33 16.03 0.41
C THR A 260 13.88 16.80 1.60
N GLY A 261 14.72 16.20 2.44
CA GLY A 261 15.33 16.87 3.58
C GLY A 261 14.30 17.22 4.66
N VAL A 262 14.49 18.35 5.32
CA VAL A 262 13.57 18.87 6.34
C VAL A 262 12.47 19.70 5.70
N THR A 263 11.22 19.28 5.82
CA THR A 263 10.05 20.00 5.28
C THR A 263 8.94 20.10 6.32
N THR A 264 7.98 21.00 6.07
CA THR A 264 6.81 21.21 6.91
C THR A 264 5.53 21.27 6.07
N ALA A 265 4.42 20.80 6.63
CA ALA A 265 3.10 20.91 6.00
C ALA A 265 1.99 21.12 7.04
N GLU A 266 0.86 21.67 6.61
CA GLU A 266 -0.36 21.75 7.40
C GLU A 266 -1.16 20.44 7.35
N VAL A 267 -1.69 20.02 8.50
CA VAL A 267 -2.59 18.87 8.62
C VAL A 267 -3.95 19.23 8.03
N LEU A 268 -4.39 18.48 7.02
CA LEU A 268 -5.69 18.62 6.38
C LEU A 268 -6.76 17.82 7.12
N HIS A 269 -6.52 16.53 7.36
CA HIS A 269 -7.46 15.63 8.01
C HIS A 269 -6.77 14.64 8.93
N THR A 270 -7.50 14.16 9.93
CA THR A 270 -6.93 13.29 11.00
C THR A 270 -7.63 11.95 11.17
N ASN A 271 -8.64 11.62 10.35
CA ASN A 271 -9.37 10.35 10.42
C ASN A 271 -9.73 9.86 9.01
N VAL A 272 -8.71 9.80 8.16
CA VAL A 272 -8.86 9.41 6.76
C VAL A 272 -8.82 7.89 6.65
N SER A 273 -9.79 7.31 5.94
CA SER A 273 -9.61 5.98 5.36
C SER A 273 -9.26 6.12 3.88
N VAL A 274 -8.23 5.41 3.45
CA VAL A 274 -7.61 5.59 2.14
C VAL A 274 -7.11 4.27 1.58
N ARG A 275 -7.32 4.10 0.28
CA ARG A 275 -6.71 3.07 -0.54
C ARG A 275 -5.28 3.51 -0.89
N VAL A 276 -4.31 2.69 -0.51
CA VAL A 276 -2.90 2.93 -0.81
C VAL A 276 -2.40 1.83 -1.72
N TYR A 277 -1.84 2.19 -2.86
CA TYR A 277 -1.27 1.22 -3.81
C TYR A 277 0.20 0.90 -3.46
N TYR A 278 0.54 -0.38 -3.51
CA TYR A 278 1.88 -0.94 -3.40
C TYR A 278 2.16 -1.71 -4.69
N GLY A 279 2.76 -1.02 -5.67
CA GLY A 279 2.81 -1.53 -7.04
C GLY A 279 1.40 -1.64 -7.64
N ASP A 280 1.04 -2.86 -8.08
CA ASP A 280 -0.26 -3.15 -8.69
C ASP A 280 -1.33 -3.55 -7.67
N GLU A 281 -0.93 -3.96 -6.47
CA GLU A 281 -1.85 -4.26 -5.37
C GLU A 281 -2.18 -3.01 -4.57
N TRP A 282 -3.28 -3.05 -3.82
CA TRP A 282 -3.62 -1.98 -2.90
C TRP A 282 -4.07 -2.55 -1.57
N ALA A 283 -3.78 -1.79 -0.52
CA ALA A 283 -4.19 -2.08 0.84
C ALA A 283 -5.07 -0.95 1.36
N TYR A 284 -6.05 -1.30 2.19
CA TYR A 284 -6.97 -0.33 2.78
C TYR A 284 -6.46 0.12 4.13
N PHE A 285 -6.23 1.42 4.31
CA PHE A 285 -5.78 2.00 5.58
C PHE A 285 -6.91 2.82 6.20
N GLU A 286 -7.12 2.69 7.50
CA GLU A 286 -8.09 3.46 8.28
C GLU A 286 -7.39 4.33 9.32
N ASP A 287 -8.03 5.44 9.70
CA ASP A 287 -7.59 6.32 10.78
C ASP A 287 -6.20 6.96 10.53
N GLN A 288 -5.98 7.40 9.29
CA GLN A 288 -4.74 8.05 8.85
C GLN A 288 -4.81 9.58 8.98
N ILE A 289 -3.65 10.23 8.99
CA ILE A 289 -3.51 11.68 8.88
C ILE A 289 -3.15 12.02 7.44
N THR A 290 -3.79 13.03 6.86
CA THR A 290 -3.37 13.64 5.59
C THR A 290 -2.89 15.06 5.82
N VAL A 291 -1.85 15.44 5.08
CA VAL A 291 -1.29 16.79 5.08
C VAL A 291 -1.31 17.36 3.67
N GLU A 292 -1.28 18.68 3.59
CA GLU A 292 -1.20 19.40 2.33
C GLU A 292 0.15 19.19 1.67
N GLN A 293 0.13 19.17 0.34
CA GLN A 293 1.32 19.16 -0.48
C GLN A 293 0.96 19.79 -1.83
N GLU A 294 1.91 20.49 -2.44
CA GLU A 294 1.78 20.97 -3.82
C GLU A 294 3.03 20.55 -4.58
N ASN A 295 2.89 19.73 -5.61
CA ASN A 295 3.99 19.22 -6.42
C ASN A 295 5.16 18.65 -5.58
N TRP A 296 4.87 17.74 -4.65
CA TRP A 296 5.90 17.06 -3.83
C TRP A 296 6.65 17.97 -2.84
N SER A 297 6.07 19.12 -2.48
CA SER A 297 6.69 20.10 -1.56
C SER A 297 6.96 19.60 -0.14
N PHE A 298 6.21 18.60 0.35
CA PHE A 298 6.38 18.05 1.71
C PHE A 298 7.15 16.74 1.71
N ALA A 299 6.85 15.82 0.81
CA ALA A 299 7.29 14.44 0.80
C ALA A 299 7.39 13.94 -0.64
N GLY A 300 8.51 13.28 -0.95
CA GLY A 300 8.75 12.64 -2.23
C GLY A 300 9.09 11.15 -2.08
N PRO A 301 9.03 10.38 -3.19
CA PRO A 301 9.65 9.07 -3.31
C PRO A 301 11.05 8.97 -2.66
N GLY A 302 11.20 7.99 -1.75
CA GLY A 302 12.35 7.80 -0.86
C GLY A 302 12.21 8.38 0.56
N ASP A 303 11.24 9.26 0.82
CA ASP A 303 10.95 9.76 2.17
C ASP A 303 10.11 8.81 3.03
N SER A 304 9.62 7.71 2.45
CA SER A 304 8.95 6.66 3.21
C SER A 304 9.77 6.25 4.43
N GLY A 305 9.12 6.26 5.58
CA GLY A 305 9.72 5.94 6.87
C GLY A 305 10.14 7.18 7.64
N SER A 306 10.07 8.39 7.08
CA SER A 306 10.37 9.61 7.82
C SER A 306 9.49 9.76 9.05
N ALA A 307 10.11 10.04 10.21
CA ALA A 307 9.38 10.41 11.40
C ALA A 307 8.81 11.82 11.24
N VAL A 308 7.50 11.95 11.47
CA VAL A 308 6.79 13.23 11.46
C VAL A 308 6.61 13.71 12.88
N ASP A 309 6.96 14.97 13.14
CA ASP A 309 6.86 15.61 14.44
C ASP A 309 5.95 16.85 14.44
N LYS A 310 5.42 17.16 15.61
CA LYS A 310 4.85 18.47 15.94
C LYS A 310 5.54 18.98 17.20
N ASN A 311 6.33 20.05 17.05
CA ASN A 311 7.08 20.67 18.15
C ASN A 311 7.98 19.67 18.90
N GLY A 312 8.65 18.78 18.17
CA GLY A 312 9.55 17.76 18.71
C GLY A 312 8.84 16.55 19.29
N LYS A 313 7.51 16.41 19.12
CA LYS A 313 6.76 15.22 19.55
C LYS A 313 6.33 14.38 18.36
N PHE A 314 6.52 13.07 18.46
CA PHE A 314 6.20 12.13 17.39
C PHE A 314 4.69 12.14 17.06
N VAL A 315 4.36 12.33 15.79
CA VAL A 315 3.00 12.30 15.26
C VAL A 315 2.74 11.00 14.51
N GLY A 316 3.77 10.46 13.86
CA GLY A 316 3.60 9.29 13.01
C GLY A 316 4.75 9.05 12.02
N LEU A 317 4.55 8.07 11.14
CA LEU A 317 5.45 7.80 10.01
C LEU A 317 4.79 8.18 8.70
N LEU A 318 5.51 8.94 7.89
CA LEU A 318 5.16 9.20 6.49
C LEU A 318 5.32 7.91 5.69
N PHE A 319 4.31 7.50 4.90
CA PHE A 319 4.38 6.24 4.14
C PHE A 319 3.81 6.29 2.72
N ALA A 320 2.89 7.20 2.43
CA ALA A 320 2.19 7.24 1.16
C ALA A 320 1.79 8.66 0.76
N GLY A 321 1.45 8.86 -0.51
CA GLY A 321 0.93 10.13 -1.00
C GLY A 321 0.78 10.18 -2.51
N SER A 322 0.57 11.39 -3.00
CA SER A 322 0.50 11.80 -4.40
C SER A 322 1.21 13.15 -4.56
N ALA A 323 1.16 13.74 -5.76
CA ALA A 323 1.70 15.08 -5.99
C ALA A 323 1.07 16.15 -5.08
N ASP A 324 -0.17 15.94 -4.62
CA ASP A 324 -1.00 16.96 -3.96
C ASP A 324 -1.43 16.59 -2.52
N SER A 325 -1.07 15.40 -2.03
CA SER A 325 -1.37 15.00 -0.65
C SER A 325 -0.37 13.97 -0.14
N ALA A 326 -0.01 14.07 1.14
CA ALA A 326 0.78 13.06 1.82
C ALA A 326 0.01 12.44 2.99
N VAL A 327 0.28 11.18 3.26
CA VAL A 327 -0.42 10.33 4.23
C VAL A 327 0.57 9.82 5.28
N ILE A 328 0.15 9.92 6.54
CA ILE A 328 0.95 9.62 7.72
C ILE A 328 0.20 8.59 8.58
N CYS A 329 0.88 7.49 8.92
CA CYS A 329 0.42 6.53 9.92
C CYS A 329 0.51 7.15 11.30
N LYS A 330 -0.57 7.08 12.10
CA LYS A 330 -0.59 7.69 13.44
C LYS A 330 0.36 6.99 14.41
N ALA A 331 1.02 7.81 15.24
CA ALA A 331 1.88 7.35 16.32
C ALA A 331 1.21 6.28 17.21
N GLN A 332 -0.06 6.46 17.60
CA GLN A 332 -0.78 5.51 18.45
C GLN A 332 -0.74 4.08 17.91
N HIS A 333 -1.05 3.88 16.62
CA HIS A 333 -1.10 2.55 16.00
C HIS A 333 0.29 1.91 15.91
N ILE A 334 1.33 2.73 15.74
CA ILE A 334 2.72 2.29 15.68
C ILE A 334 3.22 1.88 17.08
N ILE A 335 2.94 2.70 18.09
CA ILE A 335 3.30 2.45 19.49
C ILE A 335 2.61 1.18 19.98
N ASP A 336 1.30 1.05 19.77
CA ASP A 336 0.54 -0.13 20.21
C ASP A 336 0.95 -1.40 19.45
N GLY A 337 1.27 -1.28 18.17
CA GLY A 337 1.63 -2.41 17.31
C GLY A 337 3.05 -2.93 17.52
N LEU A 338 4.01 -2.05 17.86
CA LEU A 338 5.43 -2.41 17.96
C LEU A 338 6.01 -2.30 19.37
N GLY A 339 5.34 -1.63 20.31
CA GLY A 339 5.80 -1.49 21.69
C GLY A 339 7.04 -0.62 21.87
N ILE A 340 7.27 0.33 20.95
CA ILE A 340 8.46 1.19 20.95
C ILE A 340 8.47 2.21 22.08
N ALA A 341 9.67 2.56 22.57
CA ALA A 341 9.85 3.66 23.50
C ALA A 341 10.14 4.97 22.77
N LEU A 342 9.32 6.00 22.99
CA LEU A 342 9.51 7.35 22.45
C LEU A 342 10.03 8.34 23.50
N GLU A 343 10.24 7.85 24.71
CA GLU A 343 10.82 8.57 25.82
C GLU A 343 11.89 7.69 26.48
N PRO A 344 12.86 8.29 27.18
CA PRO A 344 13.80 7.54 27.99
C PRO A 344 13.07 6.69 29.03
N THR A 345 13.70 5.61 29.46
CA THR A 345 13.21 4.80 30.58
C THR A 345 12.79 5.69 31.76
N GLU A 346 11.61 5.42 32.34
CA GLU A 346 11.01 6.26 33.38
C GLU A 346 12.03 6.53 34.50
N GLY A 347 12.37 7.82 34.66
CA GLY A 347 13.33 8.29 35.65
C GLY A 347 14.67 8.76 35.09
N GLN A 348 15.03 8.52 33.83
CA GLN A 348 16.31 9.01 33.27
C GLN A 348 16.27 10.50 32.88
N TYR A 349 17.42 11.16 32.97
CA TYR A 349 17.63 12.54 32.52
C TYR A 349 18.51 12.60 31.27
N SER A 350 18.20 13.53 30.37
CA SER A 350 18.95 13.73 29.13
C SER A 350 20.04 14.78 29.26
N LEU A 351 21.20 14.53 28.66
CA LEU A 351 22.29 15.48 28.51
C LEU A 351 22.56 15.67 27.01
N THR A 352 22.15 16.81 26.46
CA THR A 352 22.52 17.23 25.10
C THR A 352 23.84 17.98 25.16
N ILE A 353 24.83 17.55 24.38
CA ILE A 353 26.15 18.16 24.25
C ILE A 353 26.33 18.66 22.82
N SER A 354 26.74 19.91 22.67
CA SER A 354 27.19 20.51 21.41
C SER A 354 28.57 21.16 21.58
N GLY A 355 29.26 21.46 20.48
CA GLY A 355 30.51 22.22 20.47
C GLY A 355 30.49 23.31 19.39
N THR A 356 31.11 24.46 19.64
CA THR A 356 31.42 25.38 18.54
C THR A 356 32.60 24.85 17.70
N PRO A 357 32.78 25.31 16.45
CA PRO A 357 33.93 24.90 15.65
C PRO A 357 35.25 25.17 16.37
N GLY A 358 36.19 24.21 16.34
CA GLY A 358 37.51 24.36 16.94
C GLY A 358 37.83 23.40 18.09
N GLY A 359 37.06 22.35 18.29
CA GLY A 359 37.37 21.33 19.28
C GLY A 359 36.47 20.10 19.19
N SER A 360 36.56 19.26 20.21
CA SER A 360 35.73 18.07 20.38
C SER A 360 35.33 17.92 21.85
N THR A 361 34.28 17.15 22.11
CA THR A 361 33.76 16.93 23.46
C THR A 361 33.72 15.45 23.85
N THR A 362 33.73 15.17 25.14
CA THR A 362 33.44 13.86 25.75
C THR A 362 32.47 14.07 26.91
N PRO A 363 31.28 13.45 26.95
CA PRO A 363 30.68 12.65 25.87
C PRO A 363 30.65 13.41 24.55
N ASN A 364 30.71 12.66 23.44
CA ASN A 364 30.68 13.25 22.10
C ASN A 364 29.40 14.08 21.89
N GLU A 365 29.45 14.99 20.94
CA GLU A 365 28.30 15.81 20.60
C GLU A 365 27.09 14.95 20.23
N GLY A 366 25.93 15.33 20.75
CA GLY A 366 24.72 14.54 20.69
C GLY A 366 24.00 14.49 22.03
N ARG A 367 22.94 13.68 22.09
CA ARG A 367 22.08 13.56 23.26
C ARG A 367 22.27 12.20 23.93
N HIS A 368 22.50 12.24 25.23
CA HIS A 368 22.84 11.10 26.08
C HIS A 368 21.82 10.96 27.21
N PHE A 369 21.59 9.75 27.73
CA PHE A 369 20.66 9.51 28.83
C PHE A 369 21.36 8.89 30.04
N TYR A 370 21.02 9.36 31.23
CA TYR A 370 21.65 8.95 32.48
C TYR A 370 20.63 8.80 33.61
N ASP A 371 20.90 7.88 34.53
CA ASP A 371 20.08 7.72 35.73
C ASP A 371 20.20 8.95 36.66
N PRO A 372 19.17 9.27 37.47
CA PRO A 372 19.22 10.35 38.44
C PRO A 372 20.40 10.25 39.40
N GLY A 373 21.09 11.38 39.60
CA GLY A 373 22.27 11.47 40.45
C GLY A 373 23.57 10.99 39.79
N THR A 374 23.53 10.50 38.54
CA THR A 374 24.74 10.15 37.79
C THR A 374 25.62 11.38 37.63
N VAL A 375 26.92 11.22 37.89
CA VAL A 375 27.92 12.26 37.66
C VAL A 375 28.62 11.96 36.34
N VAL A 376 28.42 12.82 35.35
CA VAL A 376 28.97 12.69 34.01
C VAL A 376 30.20 13.57 33.90
N ASN A 377 31.33 12.98 33.51
CA ASN A 377 32.56 13.74 33.26
C ASN A 377 32.48 14.38 31.89
N LEU A 378 32.68 15.70 31.84
CA LEU A 378 32.70 16.50 30.64
C LEU A 378 34.15 16.87 30.32
N VAL A 379 34.60 16.60 29.10
CA VAL A 379 35.93 16.98 28.62
C VAL A 379 35.79 17.69 27.28
N ALA A 380 36.27 18.92 27.19
CA ALA A 380 36.44 19.65 25.96
C ALA A 380 37.92 19.59 25.56
N VAL A 381 38.21 19.11 24.35
CA VAL A 381 39.55 19.02 23.78
C VAL A 381 39.62 20.01 22.61
N PRO A 382 40.26 21.18 22.79
CA PRO A 382 40.46 22.13 21.71
C PRO A 382 41.33 21.55 20.59
N ALA A 383 41.01 21.90 19.35
CA ALA A 383 41.85 21.65 18.20
C ALA A 383 43.10 22.54 18.23
N GLU A 384 44.04 22.30 17.31
CA GLU A 384 45.24 23.12 17.20
C GLU A 384 44.86 24.60 16.94
N HIS A 385 45.49 25.52 17.68
CA HIS A 385 45.24 26.97 17.65
C HIS A 385 43.89 27.43 18.22
N TYR A 386 43.17 26.54 18.91
CA TYR A 386 42.00 26.89 19.68
C TYR A 386 42.25 26.68 21.17
N HIS A 387 41.51 27.43 21.98
CA HIS A 387 41.37 27.16 23.40
C HIS A 387 39.89 27.03 23.77
N PHE A 388 39.65 26.25 24.81
CA PHE A 388 38.35 26.14 25.43
C PHE A 388 38.08 27.40 26.28
N VAL A 389 36.91 28.01 26.10
CA VAL A 389 36.50 29.23 26.81
C VAL A 389 35.66 28.86 28.03
N GLU A 390 34.51 28.25 27.79
CA GLU A 390 33.59 27.80 28.83
C GLU A 390 32.56 26.80 28.30
N TRP A 391 31.90 26.11 29.23
CA TRP A 391 30.64 25.43 28.95
C TRP A 391 29.52 26.48 29.05
N THR A 392 28.60 26.52 28.09
CA THR A 392 27.38 27.36 28.07
C THR A 392 26.11 26.50 28.07
N GLY A 393 24.93 27.12 28.10
CA GLY A 393 23.64 26.45 28.23
C GLY A 393 23.23 26.21 29.68
N ASP A 394 22.73 25.01 29.99
CA ASP A 394 22.19 24.64 31.30
C ASP A 394 23.30 24.21 32.28
N VAL A 395 24.19 25.13 32.60
CA VAL A 395 25.42 24.86 33.37
C VAL A 395 25.24 24.92 34.89
N GLY A 396 24.00 25.01 35.38
CA GLY A 396 23.70 25.28 36.79
C GLY A 396 24.22 24.24 37.79
N THR A 397 24.46 23.01 37.33
CA THR A 397 24.99 21.89 38.15
C THR A 397 26.39 21.46 37.75
N ILE A 398 27.04 22.18 36.84
CA ILE A 398 28.44 21.98 36.50
C ILE A 398 29.30 22.55 37.62
N GLY A 399 30.28 21.76 38.10
CA GLY A 399 31.16 22.18 39.20
C GLY A 399 31.97 23.44 38.87
N ASN A 400 32.63 23.46 37.71
CA ASN A 400 33.29 24.64 37.16
C ASN A 400 33.11 24.69 35.64
N ARG A 401 32.31 25.64 35.14
CA ARG A 401 32.06 25.80 33.70
C ARG A 401 33.25 26.31 32.90
N TYR A 402 34.25 26.91 33.55
CA TYR A 402 35.48 27.40 32.91
C TYR A 402 36.60 26.35 32.85
N ALA A 403 36.36 25.15 33.37
CA ALA A 403 37.33 24.06 33.30
C ALA A 403 37.03 23.16 32.09
N ALA A 404 38.02 22.99 31.21
CA ALA A 404 37.92 22.11 30.05
C ALA A 404 37.61 20.65 30.45
N SER A 405 38.05 20.22 31.63
CA SER A 405 37.58 18.99 32.27
C SER A 405 36.78 19.34 33.52
N THR A 406 35.51 18.95 33.54
CA THR A 406 34.56 19.22 34.61
C THR A 406 33.56 18.07 34.73
N ALA A 407 32.57 18.19 35.60
CA ALA A 407 31.51 17.20 35.71
C ALA A 407 30.15 17.86 35.94
N ILE A 408 29.10 17.21 35.45
CA ILE A 408 27.71 17.58 35.67
C ILE A 408 27.00 16.46 36.43
N THR A 409 26.18 16.83 37.41
CA THR A 409 25.33 15.87 38.12
C THR A 409 23.93 15.88 37.49
N MET A 410 23.47 14.71 37.05
CA MET A 410 22.20 14.52 36.37
C MET A 410 21.05 14.48 37.38
N ASN A 411 20.55 15.63 37.79
CA ASN A 411 19.34 15.82 38.62
C ASN A 411 18.19 16.48 37.83
N GLY A 412 18.34 16.58 36.51
CA GLY A 412 17.43 17.15 35.53
C GLY A 412 18.02 16.92 34.15
N SER A 413 17.23 17.17 33.11
CA SER A 413 17.76 17.20 31.75
C SER A 413 18.49 18.52 31.48
N TYR A 414 19.61 18.45 30.76
CA TYR A 414 20.54 19.53 30.52
C TYR A 414 20.91 19.63 29.03
N SER A 415 20.98 20.84 28.50
CA SER A 415 21.59 21.13 27.19
C SER A 415 22.81 22.03 27.39
N ILE A 416 23.99 21.57 27.02
CA ILE A 416 25.24 22.28 27.24
C ILE A 416 26.06 22.36 25.95
N THR A 417 26.81 23.44 25.79
CA THR A 417 27.71 23.65 24.65
C THR A 417 29.14 23.89 25.13
N ALA A 418 30.13 23.26 24.52
CA ALA A 418 31.53 23.62 24.69
C ALA A 418 31.89 24.76 23.73
N GLU A 419 32.28 25.90 24.29
CA GLU A 419 32.72 27.05 23.51
C GLU A 419 34.23 26.97 23.29
N PHE A 420 34.64 26.89 22.02
CA PHE A 420 36.00 27.02 21.56
C PHE A 420 36.18 28.36 20.84
N GLU A 421 37.29 29.02 21.13
CA GLU A 421 37.74 30.23 20.44
C GLU A 421 39.16 30.04 19.92
N LEU A 422 39.47 30.72 18.83
CA LEU A 422 40.84 30.79 18.33
C LEU A 422 41.76 31.45 19.36
N ASP A 423 42.97 30.93 19.51
CA ASP A 423 44.00 31.51 20.35
C ASP A 423 44.31 32.95 19.92
N PRO A 424 44.60 33.87 20.87
CA PRO A 424 45.03 35.21 20.53
C PRO A 424 46.21 35.20 19.56
N GLY A 425 46.04 35.85 18.41
CA GLY A 425 47.02 35.85 17.34
C GLY A 425 46.80 34.79 16.26
N TRP A 426 45.64 34.13 16.24
CA TRP A 426 45.20 33.24 15.16
C TRP A 426 43.85 33.67 14.61
N TYR A 427 43.64 33.44 13.32
CA TYR A 427 42.44 33.85 12.58
C TYR A 427 42.00 32.76 11.59
N GLY A 428 40.69 32.59 11.42
CA GLY A 428 40.11 31.65 10.47
C GLY A 428 39.96 32.26 9.07
N LEU A 429 40.16 31.47 8.03
CA LEU A 429 39.90 31.82 6.63
C LEU A 429 38.99 30.75 6.03
N ILE A 430 37.78 31.13 5.66
CA ILE A 430 36.85 30.29 4.88
C ILE A 430 36.99 30.67 3.42
N VAL A 431 37.18 29.68 2.55
CA VAL A 431 37.37 29.87 1.11
C VAL A 431 36.41 29.00 0.32
N SER A 432 35.67 29.60 -0.60
CA SER A 432 34.75 28.93 -1.52
C SER A 432 34.85 29.50 -2.94
N SER A 433 34.17 28.89 -3.92
CA SER A 433 34.03 29.41 -5.28
C SER A 433 32.60 29.29 -5.79
N THR A 434 32.26 30.09 -6.80
CA THR A 434 31.04 29.89 -7.61
C THR A 434 31.32 29.02 -8.83
N LEU A 435 30.24 28.50 -9.42
CA LEU A 435 30.32 27.54 -10.53
C LEU A 435 30.97 28.14 -11.78
N GLY A 436 32.12 27.62 -12.19
CA GLY A 436 32.93 28.12 -13.30
C GLY A 436 34.43 28.20 -13.00
N GLY A 437 34.84 27.77 -11.81
CA GLY A 437 36.23 27.69 -11.40
C GLY A 437 36.37 27.00 -10.05
N SER A 438 37.57 27.09 -9.49
CA SER A 438 37.89 26.60 -8.15
C SER A 438 39.00 27.45 -7.54
N VAL A 439 39.21 27.31 -6.22
CA VAL A 439 40.37 27.91 -5.56
C VAL A 439 41.48 26.87 -5.36
N ALA A 440 42.61 27.05 -6.05
CA ALA A 440 43.77 26.15 -5.99
C ALA A 440 44.73 26.45 -4.82
N THR A 441 44.68 27.65 -4.26
CA THR A 441 45.47 28.01 -3.07
C THR A 441 44.66 28.97 -2.21
N PRO A 442 44.46 28.70 -0.91
CA PRO A 442 44.93 27.51 -0.17
C PRO A 442 44.19 26.21 -0.52
N GLY A 443 43.14 26.31 -1.34
CA GLY A 443 42.10 25.30 -1.48
C GLY A 443 40.76 25.90 -1.04
N GLU A 444 39.71 25.11 -1.11
CA GLU A 444 38.40 25.45 -0.56
C GLU A 444 38.21 24.77 0.80
N GLY A 445 37.48 25.44 1.70
CA GLY A 445 37.26 24.98 3.07
C GLY A 445 37.69 25.99 4.13
N ILE A 446 37.90 25.49 5.35
CA ILE A 446 38.23 26.30 6.53
C ILE A 446 39.71 26.10 6.87
N PHE A 447 40.44 27.21 6.99
CA PHE A 447 41.87 27.24 7.29
C PHE A 447 42.15 28.16 8.48
N VAL A 448 43.23 27.91 9.21
CA VAL A 448 43.63 28.73 10.36
C VAL A 448 45.04 29.25 10.16
N TYR A 449 45.23 30.55 10.38
CA TYR A 449 46.50 31.24 10.12
C TYR A 449 46.88 32.19 11.25
N ALA A 450 48.18 32.37 11.47
CA ALA A 450 48.69 33.33 12.44
C ALA A 450 48.39 34.78 12.02
N ALA A 451 48.34 35.67 13.00
CA ALA A 451 48.14 37.10 12.80
C ALA A 451 49.21 37.70 11.90
N ASN A 452 48.77 38.51 10.95
CA ASN A 452 49.55 39.12 9.87
C ASN A 452 50.15 38.11 8.87
N ALA A 453 49.74 36.83 8.90
CA ALA A 453 50.08 35.91 7.84
C ALA A 453 49.52 36.42 6.51
N THR A 454 50.34 36.36 5.47
CA THR A 454 49.93 36.64 4.09
C THR A 454 49.64 35.31 3.42
N VAL A 455 48.36 35.05 3.12
CA VAL A 455 47.89 33.81 2.50
C VAL A 455 47.69 34.06 1.01
N GLY A 456 48.17 33.14 0.18
CA GLY A 456 47.92 33.18 -1.26
C GLY A 456 46.49 32.76 -1.58
N LEU A 457 45.83 33.53 -2.45
CA LEU A 457 44.52 33.21 -3.01
C LEU A 457 44.69 33.04 -4.52
N VAL A 458 44.47 31.83 -5.04
CA VAL A 458 44.66 31.52 -6.46
C VAL A 458 43.42 30.83 -7.00
N ALA A 459 42.62 31.60 -7.74
CA ALA A 459 41.48 31.13 -8.50
C ALA A 459 41.96 30.51 -9.82
N VAL A 460 41.38 29.35 -10.16
CA VAL A 460 41.61 28.65 -11.43
C VAL A 460 40.29 28.56 -12.16
N ASN A 461 40.27 29.14 -13.35
CA ASN A 461 39.07 29.15 -14.20
C ASN A 461 38.85 27.77 -14.81
N GLU A 462 37.59 27.36 -14.91
CA GLU A 462 37.20 26.34 -15.87
C GLU A 462 37.20 26.89 -17.30
N THR A 463 37.14 25.99 -18.28
CA THR A 463 37.18 26.39 -19.70
C THR A 463 35.95 27.24 -20.03
N HIS A 464 36.16 28.36 -20.73
CA HIS A 464 35.11 29.33 -21.13
C HIS A 464 34.46 30.12 -19.99
N CYS A 465 35.10 30.09 -18.82
CA CYS A 465 34.79 30.97 -17.71
C CYS A 465 35.99 31.88 -17.45
N HIS A 466 35.73 33.06 -16.88
CA HIS A 466 36.77 33.90 -16.32
C HIS A 466 36.44 34.25 -14.87
N PHE A 467 37.50 34.33 -14.08
CA PHE A 467 37.43 34.93 -12.76
C PHE A 467 36.92 36.38 -12.85
N ALA A 468 35.86 36.68 -12.14
CA ALA A 468 35.26 38.01 -12.05
C ALA A 468 35.92 38.80 -10.92
N GLU A 469 35.73 38.35 -9.67
CA GLU A 469 36.33 38.96 -8.49
C GLU A 469 36.30 38.04 -7.27
N TRP A 470 37.03 38.44 -6.22
CA TRP A 470 36.88 37.89 -4.88
C TRP A 470 35.80 38.69 -4.16
N THR A 471 34.84 38.01 -3.55
CA THR A 471 33.76 38.60 -2.74
C THR A 471 33.75 38.05 -1.32
N GLY A 472 32.84 38.56 -0.48
CA GLY A 472 32.82 38.32 0.97
C GLY A 472 33.65 39.34 1.74
N ASP A 473 34.43 38.89 2.72
CA ASP A 473 35.23 39.73 3.59
C ASP A 473 36.58 40.11 2.97
N VAL A 474 36.55 40.96 1.95
CA VAL A 474 37.72 41.23 1.10
C VAL A 474 38.57 42.44 1.51
N SER A 475 38.36 42.96 2.73
CA SER A 475 38.96 44.22 3.19
C SER A 475 40.51 44.26 3.19
N THR A 476 41.17 43.11 3.31
CA THR A 476 42.64 42.98 3.30
C THR A 476 43.16 42.15 2.11
N VAL A 477 42.28 41.84 1.16
CA VAL A 477 42.66 41.22 -0.11
C VAL A 477 43.40 42.28 -0.93
N GLY A 478 44.63 41.97 -1.36
CA GLY A 478 45.51 42.94 -2.03
C GLY A 478 44.95 43.48 -3.34
N ASN A 479 44.31 42.61 -4.13
CA ASN A 479 43.55 42.98 -5.31
C ASN A 479 42.40 41.98 -5.52
N VAL A 480 41.16 42.44 -5.38
CA VAL A 480 39.96 41.59 -5.47
C VAL A 480 39.64 41.17 -6.90
N THR A 481 40.08 41.91 -7.91
CA THR A 481 39.83 41.58 -9.32
C THR A 481 40.99 40.81 -9.98
N ALA A 482 42.01 40.43 -9.21
CA ALA A 482 43.10 39.58 -9.68
C ALA A 482 42.85 38.10 -9.28
N PRO A 483 42.88 37.15 -10.23
CA PRO A 483 42.66 35.73 -9.94
C PRO A 483 43.76 35.14 -9.04
N ALA A 484 44.97 35.71 -9.08
CA ALA A 484 46.04 35.41 -8.14
C ALA A 484 46.32 36.65 -7.29
N THR A 485 46.04 36.55 -6.00
CA THR A 485 46.14 37.65 -5.05
C THR A 485 46.58 37.12 -3.69
N THR A 486 46.61 37.98 -2.68
CA THR A 486 46.90 37.60 -1.31
C THR A 486 45.92 38.25 -0.35
N ILE A 487 45.64 37.61 0.77
CA ILE A 487 44.90 38.18 1.89
C ILE A 487 45.82 38.25 3.12
N THR A 488 45.76 39.37 3.86
CA THR A 488 46.51 39.52 5.11
C THR A 488 45.58 39.27 6.30
N MET A 489 45.92 38.27 7.11
CA MET A 489 45.09 37.80 8.22
C MET A 489 45.23 38.71 9.45
N ASN A 490 44.39 39.73 9.59
CA ASN A 490 44.31 40.55 10.82
C ASN A 490 42.99 40.36 11.60
N ALA A 491 42.10 39.54 11.06
CA ALA A 491 40.81 39.12 11.56
C ALA A 491 40.46 37.78 10.88
N SER A 492 39.39 37.12 11.32
CA SER A 492 38.83 35.99 10.57
C SER A 492 38.07 36.50 9.35
N TYR A 493 38.13 35.75 8.25
CA TYR A 493 37.65 36.15 6.92
C TYR A 493 36.88 35.01 6.25
N SER A 494 35.80 35.33 5.55
CA SER A 494 35.15 34.43 4.59
C SER A 494 35.21 35.03 3.19
N VAL A 495 35.86 34.35 2.25
CA VAL A 495 36.04 34.84 0.87
C VAL A 495 35.56 33.82 -0.15
N THR A 496 34.97 34.33 -1.23
CA THR A 496 34.50 33.52 -2.36
C THR A 496 35.17 33.99 -3.65
N ALA A 497 35.65 33.06 -4.47
CA ALA A 497 36.07 33.34 -5.84
C ALA A 497 34.85 33.27 -6.77
N ASP A 498 34.49 34.40 -7.37
CA ASP A 498 33.37 34.48 -8.29
C ASP A 498 33.84 34.30 -9.74
N PHE A 499 33.14 33.43 -10.47
CA PHE A 499 33.40 33.14 -11.88
C PHE A 499 32.20 33.47 -12.74
N GLU A 500 32.46 34.05 -13.90
CA GLU A 500 31.46 34.36 -14.92
C GLU A 500 31.76 33.61 -16.21
N LEU A 501 30.70 33.30 -16.97
CA LEU A 501 30.86 32.76 -18.32
C LEU A 501 31.40 33.84 -19.26
N ASP A 502 32.30 33.46 -20.16
CA ASP A 502 32.79 34.36 -21.20
C ASP A 502 31.64 34.80 -22.14
N PRO A 503 31.63 36.07 -22.61
CA PRO A 503 30.62 36.53 -23.55
C PRO A 503 30.52 35.63 -24.79
N GLY A 504 29.29 35.19 -25.10
CA GLY A 504 29.03 34.28 -26.23
C GLY A 504 29.11 32.79 -25.87
N TRP A 505 29.22 32.45 -24.58
CA TRP A 505 29.12 31.07 -24.09
C TRP A 505 27.92 30.91 -23.15
N TYR A 506 27.30 29.74 -23.20
CA TYR A 506 26.13 29.38 -22.40
C TYR A 506 26.33 28.00 -21.76
N ARG A 507 25.72 27.82 -20.59
CA ARG A 507 25.78 26.57 -19.83
C ARG A 507 24.56 25.70 -20.11
N LEU A 508 24.79 24.44 -20.44
CA LEU A 508 23.79 23.39 -20.48
C LEU A 508 24.00 22.50 -19.25
N THR A 509 23.02 22.47 -18.35
CA THR A 509 22.96 21.55 -17.23
C THR A 509 22.01 20.42 -17.60
N THR A 510 22.49 19.18 -17.54
CA THR A 510 21.73 17.97 -17.86
C THR A 510 21.66 17.04 -16.66
N SER A 511 20.48 16.52 -16.39
CA SER A 511 20.24 15.48 -15.38
C SER A 511 19.21 14.48 -15.89
N SER A 512 19.00 13.38 -15.17
CA SER A 512 17.94 12.42 -15.43
C SER A 512 17.15 12.06 -14.16
N THR A 513 15.92 11.58 -14.36
CA THR A 513 15.17 10.87 -13.32
C THR A 513 15.60 9.40 -13.28
N GLU A 514 15.23 8.68 -12.22
CA GLU A 514 15.45 7.23 -12.16
C GLU A 514 14.87 6.49 -13.37
N GLY A 515 15.59 5.47 -13.85
CA GLY A 515 15.18 4.68 -15.00
C GLY A 515 15.98 4.94 -16.28
N GLY A 516 17.05 5.71 -16.18
CA GLY A 516 17.98 5.92 -17.27
C GLY A 516 18.96 7.03 -16.95
N THR A 517 19.81 7.35 -17.92
CA THR A 517 20.82 8.39 -17.77
C THR A 517 20.90 9.26 -19.02
N VAL A 518 21.31 10.52 -18.86
CA VAL A 518 21.73 11.32 -20.02
C VAL A 518 23.10 10.86 -20.47
N THR A 519 23.19 10.26 -21.66
CA THR A 519 24.43 9.70 -22.23
C THR A 519 25.18 10.67 -23.14
N THR A 520 24.50 11.71 -23.64
CA THR A 520 25.14 12.79 -24.40
C THR A 520 24.51 14.11 -24.00
N PRO A 521 25.27 15.14 -23.59
CA PRO A 521 26.72 15.11 -23.33
C PRO A 521 27.16 14.29 -22.10
N GLY A 522 26.21 13.81 -21.31
CA GLY A 522 26.42 13.23 -19.98
C GLY A 522 25.51 13.94 -18.98
N GLU A 523 25.61 13.62 -17.69
CA GLU A 523 25.02 14.43 -16.62
C GLU A 523 26.01 15.49 -16.10
N GLY A 524 25.48 16.62 -15.64
CA GLY A 524 26.26 17.72 -15.08
C GLY A 524 26.22 18.99 -15.92
N ASN A 525 27.26 19.82 -15.77
CA ASN A 525 27.34 21.15 -16.38
C ASN A 525 28.30 21.16 -17.58
N PHE A 526 27.81 21.63 -18.73
CA PHE A 526 28.57 21.69 -19.98
C PHE A 526 28.48 23.09 -20.57
N VAL A 527 29.55 23.58 -21.21
CA VAL A 527 29.60 24.94 -21.75
C VAL A 527 29.72 24.92 -23.27
N TYR A 528 28.88 25.70 -23.95
CA TYR A 528 28.79 25.74 -25.41
C TYR A 528 28.73 27.17 -25.94
N ALA A 529 29.28 27.39 -27.14
CA ALA A 529 29.19 28.69 -27.79
C ALA A 529 27.75 29.00 -28.21
N ALA A 530 27.40 30.28 -28.26
CA ALA A 530 26.10 30.78 -28.66
C ALA A 530 25.70 30.26 -30.06
N ASN A 531 24.42 29.89 -30.18
CA ASN A 531 23.79 29.27 -31.35
C ASN A 531 24.33 27.89 -31.73
N THR A 532 25.13 27.25 -30.88
CA THR A 532 25.51 25.85 -31.08
C THR A 532 24.28 24.95 -30.93
N THR A 533 24.08 24.05 -31.91
CA THR A 533 23.11 22.95 -31.79
C THR A 533 23.82 21.77 -31.15
N VAL A 534 23.45 21.45 -29.92
CA VAL A 534 24.06 20.40 -29.10
C VAL A 534 23.21 19.13 -29.20
N PRO A 535 23.80 17.96 -29.56
CA PRO A 535 23.08 16.70 -29.46
C PRO A 535 22.87 16.35 -27.99
N ILE A 536 21.65 15.96 -27.64
CA ILE A 536 21.33 15.40 -26.33
C ILE A 536 20.75 14.00 -26.52
N ALA A 537 21.19 13.05 -25.70
CA ALA A 537 20.75 11.68 -25.74
C ALA A 537 20.57 11.14 -24.33
N ALA A 538 19.50 10.39 -24.13
CA ALA A 538 19.14 9.75 -22.90
C ALA A 538 18.94 8.25 -23.19
N GLU A 539 19.56 7.40 -22.38
CA GLU A 539 19.44 5.94 -22.49
C GLU A 539 18.66 5.41 -21.30
N PRO A 540 17.51 4.74 -21.53
CA PRO A 540 16.77 4.13 -20.44
C PRO A 540 17.51 2.91 -19.91
N ASP A 541 17.46 2.72 -18.60
CA ASP A 541 17.93 1.52 -17.94
C ASP A 541 17.01 0.33 -18.29
N GLU A 542 17.48 -0.89 -18.01
CA GLU A 542 16.69 -2.10 -18.25
C GLU A 542 15.37 -2.04 -17.48
N GLY A 543 14.25 -2.22 -18.18
CA GLY A 543 12.92 -2.13 -17.59
C GLY A 543 12.35 -0.71 -17.56
N TYR A 544 12.95 0.25 -18.28
CA TYR A 544 12.43 1.61 -18.43
C TYR A 544 12.33 2.04 -19.90
N LYS A 545 11.53 3.08 -20.14
CA LYS A 545 11.48 3.85 -21.39
C LYS A 545 11.78 5.30 -21.08
N PHE A 546 12.43 5.95 -22.03
CA PHE A 546 12.48 7.40 -22.07
C PHE A 546 11.07 7.96 -22.33
N LEU A 547 10.64 8.93 -21.53
CA LEU A 547 9.34 9.57 -21.65
C LEU A 547 9.43 10.91 -22.39
N LYS A 548 10.23 11.85 -21.86
CA LYS A 548 10.46 13.18 -22.45
C LYS A 548 11.59 13.94 -21.77
N TRP A 549 12.07 14.99 -22.41
CA TRP A 549 12.87 16.05 -21.81
C TRP A 549 11.97 17.07 -21.08
N THR A 550 12.39 17.55 -19.91
CA THR A 550 11.73 18.60 -19.11
C THR A 550 12.71 19.71 -18.73
N GLY A 551 12.24 20.78 -18.06
CA GLY A 551 13.04 21.97 -17.76
C GLY A 551 12.99 23.04 -18.86
N ASN A 552 14.13 23.59 -19.25
CA ASN A 552 14.22 24.61 -20.31
C ASN A 552 14.18 24.00 -21.71
N VAL A 553 13.01 23.52 -22.12
CA VAL A 553 12.83 22.72 -23.34
C VAL A 553 12.45 23.51 -24.59
N SER A 554 12.39 24.84 -24.52
CA SER A 554 11.83 25.69 -25.60
C SER A 554 12.61 25.67 -26.91
N THR A 555 13.88 25.27 -26.88
CA THR A 555 14.76 25.16 -28.06
C THR A 555 15.19 23.73 -28.36
N ILE A 556 14.57 22.74 -27.69
CA ILE A 556 14.74 21.32 -28.00
C ILE A 556 13.91 20.99 -29.25
N ALA A 557 14.51 20.31 -30.23
CA ALA A 557 13.87 20.01 -31.50
C ALA A 557 12.66 19.07 -31.36
N ASP A 558 12.78 18.04 -30.52
CA ASP A 558 11.70 17.14 -30.14
C ASP A 558 11.91 16.69 -28.69
N ILE A 559 10.99 17.10 -27.81
CA ILE A 559 11.07 16.79 -26.39
C ILE A 559 10.70 15.34 -26.07
N TYR A 560 10.05 14.60 -26.97
CA TYR A 560 9.64 13.20 -26.76
C TYR A 560 10.63 12.20 -27.39
N ALA A 561 11.67 12.67 -28.07
CA ALA A 561 12.71 11.82 -28.63
C ALA A 561 13.89 11.67 -27.65
N ALA A 562 14.21 10.42 -27.30
CA ALA A 562 15.33 10.08 -26.41
C ALA A 562 16.68 10.59 -26.92
N SER A 563 16.83 10.73 -28.25
CA SER A 563 17.96 11.39 -28.89
C SER A 563 17.46 12.52 -29.78
N THR A 564 17.87 13.74 -29.46
CA THR A 564 17.38 14.99 -30.07
C THR A 564 18.48 16.06 -30.01
N THR A 565 18.14 17.32 -30.30
CA THR A 565 19.08 18.44 -30.21
C THR A 565 18.48 19.62 -29.47
N VAL A 566 19.34 20.39 -28.78
CA VAL A 566 19.00 21.68 -28.17
C VAL A 566 19.84 22.79 -28.79
N THR A 567 19.23 23.95 -29.09
CA THR A 567 19.97 25.11 -29.64
C THR A 567 20.28 26.12 -28.55
N MET A 568 21.56 26.30 -28.25
CA MET A 568 22.05 27.13 -27.15
C MET A 568 21.96 28.63 -27.46
N ASN A 569 20.85 29.28 -27.09
CA ASN A 569 20.72 30.75 -27.16
C ASN A 569 20.76 31.46 -25.80
N ALA A 570 20.71 30.68 -24.73
CA ALA A 570 20.85 31.05 -23.34
C ALA A 570 21.38 29.84 -22.57
N SER A 571 21.68 30.00 -21.28
CA SER A 571 21.95 28.85 -20.41
C SER A 571 20.65 28.10 -20.10
N TYR A 572 20.70 26.77 -20.08
CA TYR A 572 19.55 25.89 -19.89
C TYR A 572 19.84 24.82 -18.85
N SER A 573 18.82 24.48 -18.06
CA SER A 573 18.77 23.26 -17.26
C SER A 573 17.69 22.35 -17.82
N ILE A 574 18.06 21.12 -18.18
CA ILE A 574 17.15 20.15 -18.79
C ILE A 574 17.29 18.78 -18.11
N THR A 575 16.18 18.07 -17.99
CA THR A 575 16.12 16.76 -17.32
C THR A 575 15.54 15.71 -18.27
N ALA A 576 16.17 14.54 -18.38
CA ALA A 576 15.59 13.37 -19.05
C ALA A 576 14.65 12.64 -18.09
N LEU A 577 13.37 12.54 -18.45
CA LEU A 577 12.37 11.81 -17.67
C LEU A 577 12.23 10.38 -18.22
N PHE A 578 12.33 9.42 -17.33
CA PHE A 578 12.17 7.99 -17.60
C PHE A 578 10.96 7.44 -16.86
N ASP A 579 10.36 6.39 -17.41
CA ASP A 579 9.16 5.74 -16.89
C ASP A 579 9.33 4.22 -17.04
N TRP A 580 8.76 3.43 -16.14
CA TRP A 580 8.92 1.97 -16.17
C TRP A 580 8.31 1.37 -17.45
N LEU A 581 9.00 0.38 -18.01
CA LEU A 581 8.58 -0.43 -19.14
C LEU A 581 7.75 -1.59 -18.58
N TYR A 582 6.43 -1.42 -18.47
CA TYR A 582 5.54 -2.52 -18.10
C TYR A 582 5.78 -3.71 -19.05
N PRO A 583 6.11 -4.93 -18.58
CA PRO A 583 5.73 -6.11 -19.35
C PRO A 583 4.22 -6.06 -19.51
N GLU A 584 3.69 -6.26 -20.71
CA GLU A 584 2.25 -6.15 -20.97
C GLU A 584 1.44 -6.89 -19.89
N ALA A 585 0.44 -6.21 -19.31
CA ALA A 585 -0.43 -6.81 -18.31
C ALA A 585 -1.01 -8.12 -18.85
N THR A 586 -0.78 -9.24 -18.15
CA THR A 586 -1.36 -10.53 -18.51
C THR A 586 -2.53 -10.84 -17.61
N GLU A 587 -3.67 -11.19 -18.21
CA GLU A 587 -4.88 -11.61 -17.51
C GLU A 587 -4.95 -13.13 -17.38
N GLN A 588 -5.47 -13.59 -16.24
CA GLN A 588 -5.59 -15.01 -15.93
C GLN A 588 -6.89 -15.59 -16.50
N LEU A 589 -6.79 -16.69 -17.23
CA LEU A 589 -7.95 -17.47 -17.71
C LEU A 589 -7.92 -18.88 -17.10
N ILE A 590 -8.90 -19.20 -16.25
CA ILE A 590 -9.10 -20.53 -15.68
C ILE A 590 -10.20 -21.23 -16.48
N ILE A 591 -9.86 -22.36 -17.10
CA ILE A 591 -10.77 -23.10 -17.98
C ILE A 591 -10.98 -24.52 -17.45
N SER A 592 -12.24 -24.92 -17.37
CA SER A 592 -12.65 -26.26 -16.96
C SER A 592 -13.80 -26.81 -17.81
N SER A 593 -14.13 -28.08 -17.64
CA SER A 593 -15.33 -28.71 -18.22
C SER A 593 -16.11 -29.53 -17.20
N THR A 594 -17.40 -29.70 -17.48
CA THR A 594 -18.24 -30.72 -16.82
C THR A 594 -18.05 -32.10 -17.46
N SER A 595 -18.47 -33.17 -16.78
CA SER A 595 -18.40 -34.54 -17.30
C SER A 595 -19.14 -34.67 -18.64
N GLY A 596 -18.48 -35.22 -19.67
CA GLY A 596 -19.09 -35.44 -20.99
C GLY A 596 -18.44 -34.72 -22.16
N GLY A 597 -17.29 -34.09 -21.95
CA GLY A 597 -16.48 -33.47 -22.97
C GLY A 597 -15.27 -32.79 -22.35
N SER A 598 -14.49 -32.07 -23.15
CA SER A 598 -13.34 -31.30 -22.70
C SER A 598 -13.16 -30.01 -23.49
N VAL A 599 -12.42 -29.06 -22.93
CA VAL A 599 -11.97 -27.89 -23.70
C VAL A 599 -10.64 -28.20 -24.36
N ILE A 600 -10.60 -28.21 -25.69
CA ILE A 600 -9.42 -28.59 -26.47
C ILE A 600 -8.59 -27.40 -26.96
N VAL A 601 -9.17 -26.21 -26.99
CA VAL A 601 -8.47 -24.95 -27.30
C VAL A 601 -8.94 -23.89 -26.29
N PRO A 602 -8.03 -23.23 -25.54
CA PRO A 602 -6.58 -23.47 -25.46
C PRO A 602 -6.17 -24.70 -24.64
N GLY A 603 -7.14 -25.47 -24.13
CA GLY A 603 -6.93 -26.55 -23.17
C GLY A 603 -7.34 -26.14 -21.75
N GLU A 604 -7.64 -27.11 -20.89
CA GLU A 604 -8.07 -26.86 -19.51
C GLU A 604 -6.91 -26.46 -18.58
N GLY A 605 -7.26 -25.83 -17.47
CA GLY A 605 -6.33 -25.31 -16.46
C GLY A 605 -6.18 -23.78 -16.50
N THR A 606 -5.17 -23.28 -15.79
CA THR A 606 -4.85 -21.86 -15.71
C THR A 606 -3.91 -21.45 -16.85
N LYS A 607 -4.29 -20.41 -17.57
CA LYS A 607 -3.54 -19.80 -18.68
C LYS A 607 -3.42 -18.29 -18.45
N TYR A 608 -2.47 -17.66 -19.13
CA TYR A 608 -2.20 -16.22 -19.05
C TYR A 608 -2.14 -15.65 -20.47
N TYR A 609 -2.78 -14.51 -20.69
CA TYR A 609 -2.96 -13.85 -22.00
C TYR A 609 -2.82 -12.34 -21.85
N SER A 610 -2.40 -11.60 -22.88
CA SER A 610 -2.27 -10.14 -22.79
C SER A 610 -3.64 -9.46 -22.58
N LEU A 611 -3.68 -8.34 -21.85
CA LEU A 611 -4.88 -7.52 -21.66
C LEU A 611 -5.46 -7.07 -23.02
N GLY A 612 -6.72 -7.39 -23.27
CA GLY A 612 -7.44 -7.17 -24.52
C GLY A 612 -7.25 -8.28 -25.58
N GLU A 613 -6.45 -9.31 -25.32
CA GLU A 613 -6.26 -10.43 -26.24
C GLU A 613 -7.55 -11.22 -26.46
N LYS A 614 -7.82 -11.60 -27.71
CA LYS A 614 -8.98 -12.44 -28.06
C LYS A 614 -8.58 -13.91 -28.10
N VAL A 615 -8.96 -14.65 -27.06
CA VAL A 615 -8.65 -16.07 -26.91
C VAL A 615 -9.77 -16.91 -27.53
N THR A 616 -9.40 -17.89 -28.34
CA THR A 616 -10.35 -18.85 -28.94
C THR A 616 -10.63 -20.00 -27.98
N LEU A 617 -11.91 -20.31 -27.78
CA LEU A 617 -12.40 -21.37 -26.92
C LEU A 617 -13.08 -22.44 -27.76
N VAL A 618 -12.65 -23.70 -27.65
CA VAL A 618 -13.27 -24.84 -28.36
C VAL A 618 -13.55 -25.98 -27.39
N ALA A 619 -14.83 -26.26 -27.21
CA ALA A 619 -15.36 -27.37 -26.42
C ALA A 619 -15.66 -28.57 -27.33
N GLN A 620 -15.10 -29.72 -27.02
CA GLN A 620 -15.32 -30.98 -27.73
C GLN A 620 -16.13 -31.95 -26.85
N PRO A 621 -17.37 -32.30 -27.24
CA PRO A 621 -18.16 -33.32 -26.55
C PRO A 621 -17.56 -34.72 -26.73
N ASP A 622 -17.68 -35.55 -25.70
CA ASP A 622 -17.41 -36.99 -25.78
C ASP A 622 -18.54 -37.72 -26.51
N GLU A 623 -18.31 -38.97 -26.92
CA GLU A 623 -19.32 -39.78 -27.61
C GLU A 623 -20.64 -39.85 -26.80
N GLY A 624 -21.78 -39.54 -27.45
CA GLY A 624 -23.10 -39.52 -26.81
C GLY A 624 -23.44 -38.26 -25.98
N HIS A 625 -22.58 -37.24 -26.01
CA HIS A 625 -22.77 -35.97 -25.32
C HIS A 625 -22.87 -34.80 -26.31
N GLU A 626 -23.52 -33.72 -25.90
CA GLU A 626 -23.59 -32.47 -26.65
C GLU A 626 -23.11 -31.29 -25.78
N PHE A 627 -22.45 -30.33 -26.42
CA PHE A 627 -22.11 -29.06 -25.78
C PHE A 627 -23.37 -28.23 -25.58
N ILE A 628 -23.53 -27.66 -24.38
CA ILE A 628 -24.71 -26.91 -23.99
C ILE A 628 -24.41 -25.41 -23.98
N ARG A 629 -23.43 -25.00 -23.19
CA ARG A 629 -23.02 -23.59 -23.06
C ARG A 629 -21.73 -23.43 -22.29
N TRP A 630 -21.09 -22.28 -22.46
CA TRP A 630 -20.10 -21.73 -21.54
C TRP A 630 -20.81 -21.10 -20.33
N SER A 631 -20.25 -21.28 -19.13
CA SER A 631 -20.73 -20.64 -17.89
C SER A 631 -19.57 -20.17 -17.03
N GLY A 632 -19.86 -19.41 -15.97
CA GLY A 632 -18.85 -18.72 -15.15
C GLY A 632 -18.80 -17.26 -15.57
N ASP A 633 -17.59 -16.71 -15.66
CA ASP A 633 -17.34 -15.33 -16.09
C ASP A 633 -17.40 -15.26 -17.62
N VAL A 634 -18.58 -14.99 -18.17
CA VAL A 634 -18.84 -15.12 -19.62
C VAL A 634 -19.16 -13.80 -20.32
N ASP A 635 -18.98 -12.68 -19.63
CA ASP A 635 -19.46 -11.36 -20.06
C ASP A 635 -18.83 -10.88 -21.38
N THR A 636 -17.59 -11.28 -21.68
CA THR A 636 -16.89 -10.96 -22.93
C THR A 636 -16.78 -12.14 -23.90
N ILE A 637 -17.44 -13.26 -23.60
CA ILE A 637 -17.58 -14.36 -24.56
C ILE A 637 -18.55 -13.93 -25.66
N PHE A 638 -18.09 -14.02 -26.91
CA PHE A 638 -18.85 -13.58 -28.08
C PHE A 638 -20.18 -14.33 -28.26
N ASP A 639 -20.16 -15.65 -28.10
CA ASP A 639 -21.35 -16.50 -28.10
C ASP A 639 -21.17 -17.63 -27.08
N VAL A 640 -21.95 -17.59 -26.01
CA VAL A 640 -21.90 -18.58 -24.92
C VAL A 640 -22.53 -19.93 -25.29
N TYR A 641 -23.32 -20.01 -26.37
CA TYR A 641 -23.97 -21.24 -26.83
C TYR A 641 -23.23 -21.91 -28.00
N ALA A 642 -22.19 -21.28 -28.55
CA ALA A 642 -21.35 -21.87 -29.56
C ALA A 642 -20.22 -22.71 -28.94
N ALA A 643 -20.09 -23.97 -29.36
CA ALA A 643 -19.00 -24.86 -28.94
C ALA A 643 -17.60 -24.33 -29.36
N SER A 644 -17.55 -23.46 -30.37
CA SER A 644 -16.37 -22.69 -30.76
C SER A 644 -16.69 -21.21 -30.69
N THR A 645 -16.00 -20.48 -29.82
CA THR A 645 -16.26 -19.05 -29.55
C THR A 645 -14.97 -18.32 -29.20
N THR A 646 -15.04 -17.01 -28.93
CA THR A 646 -13.90 -16.20 -28.48
C THR A 646 -14.24 -15.42 -27.24
N ILE A 647 -13.27 -15.25 -26.33
CA ILE A 647 -13.34 -14.37 -25.16
C ILE A 647 -12.32 -13.24 -25.30
N THR A 648 -12.64 -12.04 -24.82
CA THR A 648 -11.69 -10.91 -24.79
C THR A 648 -11.16 -10.76 -23.37
N MET A 649 -9.85 -10.85 -23.20
CA MET A 649 -9.19 -10.88 -21.90
C MET A 649 -9.00 -9.47 -21.33
N ASP A 650 -10.04 -8.83 -20.84
CA ASP A 650 -9.99 -7.50 -20.22
C ASP A 650 -9.90 -7.50 -18.68
N MET A 651 -10.02 -8.69 -18.07
CA MET A 651 -9.86 -8.96 -16.63
C MET A 651 -9.63 -10.48 -16.42
N PRO A 652 -9.44 -10.97 -15.19
CA PRO A 652 -9.36 -12.40 -14.93
C PRO A 652 -10.72 -13.09 -15.15
N TYR A 653 -10.71 -14.27 -15.77
CA TYR A 653 -11.90 -15.04 -16.11
C TYR A 653 -11.82 -16.48 -15.62
N SER A 654 -12.89 -16.97 -14.99
CA SER A 654 -13.08 -18.39 -14.68
C SER A 654 -14.29 -18.96 -15.43
N ILE A 655 -14.03 -19.83 -16.41
CA ILE A 655 -15.06 -20.37 -17.31
C ILE A 655 -15.12 -21.89 -17.31
N THR A 656 -16.33 -22.41 -17.56
CA THR A 656 -16.61 -23.85 -17.63
C THR A 656 -17.42 -24.19 -18.88
N ALA A 657 -16.95 -25.18 -19.65
CA ALA A 657 -17.72 -25.80 -20.73
C ALA A 657 -18.72 -26.82 -20.16
N ASN A 658 -20.01 -26.60 -20.39
CA ASN A 658 -21.06 -27.50 -19.94
C ASN A 658 -21.44 -28.46 -21.06
N PHE A 659 -21.41 -29.76 -20.75
CA PHE A 659 -21.82 -30.82 -21.64
C PHE A 659 -23.02 -31.54 -21.03
N SER A 660 -23.95 -31.96 -21.87
CA SER A 660 -24.98 -32.90 -21.45
C SER A 660 -24.81 -34.20 -22.22
N GLY A 661 -24.59 -35.27 -21.48
CA GLY A 661 -24.75 -36.62 -22.00
C GLY A 661 -26.22 -36.89 -22.16
N GLY A 662 -26.60 -37.51 -23.26
CA GLY A 662 -27.96 -38.00 -23.50
C GLY A 662 -28.40 -39.03 -22.46
N GLY A 663 -28.67 -38.59 -21.23
CA GLY A 663 -29.48 -39.30 -20.26
C GLY A 663 -30.93 -39.02 -20.60
N LEU A 664 -31.43 -39.65 -21.66
CA LEU A 664 -32.85 -39.60 -22.04
C LEU A 664 -33.72 -39.73 -20.78
N CYS A 665 -34.72 -38.85 -20.63
CA CYS A 665 -35.85 -39.18 -19.78
C CYS A 665 -36.59 -40.31 -20.50
N PHE A 666 -36.15 -41.56 -20.33
CA PHE A 666 -36.57 -42.71 -21.13
C PHE A 666 -38.10 -42.75 -21.31
N ILE A 667 -38.85 -42.55 -20.22
CA ILE A 667 -40.31 -42.55 -20.23
C ILE A 667 -40.88 -41.29 -20.90
N ALA A 668 -40.31 -40.10 -20.65
CA ALA A 668 -40.83 -38.86 -21.22
C ALA A 668 -40.54 -38.74 -22.73
N THR A 669 -39.38 -39.20 -23.18
CA THR A 669 -39.02 -39.25 -24.61
C THR A 669 -39.83 -40.30 -25.37
N ALA A 670 -40.10 -41.47 -24.77
CA ALA A 670 -40.98 -42.49 -25.35
C ALA A 670 -42.44 -42.01 -25.52
N VAL A 671 -42.89 -41.06 -24.71
CA VAL A 671 -44.25 -40.50 -24.74
C VAL A 671 -44.37 -39.30 -25.67
N SER A 672 -43.35 -38.44 -25.71
CA SER A 672 -43.38 -37.18 -26.46
C SER A 672 -42.84 -37.31 -27.89
N GLY A 673 -42.18 -38.42 -28.22
CA GLY A 673 -41.64 -38.70 -29.56
C GLY A 673 -40.41 -37.87 -29.95
N THR A 674 -40.06 -36.83 -29.18
CA THR A 674 -38.84 -36.05 -29.36
C THR A 674 -38.18 -35.76 -28.00
N PRO A 675 -36.84 -35.73 -27.94
CA PRO A 675 -36.11 -35.39 -26.72
C PRO A 675 -36.09 -33.88 -26.41
N MET A 676 -36.69 -33.03 -27.26
CA MET A 676 -36.63 -31.55 -27.19
C MET A 676 -37.98 -30.87 -26.95
N ALA A 677 -38.99 -31.59 -26.46
CA ALA A 677 -40.24 -30.94 -26.07
C ALA A 677 -40.02 -30.01 -24.86
N GLU A 678 -40.56 -28.79 -24.91
CA GLU A 678 -40.47 -27.73 -23.88
C GLU A 678 -40.85 -28.26 -22.47
N GLU A 679 -41.81 -29.19 -22.42
CA GLU A 679 -42.28 -29.90 -21.23
C GLU A 679 -41.23 -30.82 -20.57
N ILE A 680 -40.31 -31.37 -21.37
CA ILE A 680 -39.22 -32.26 -20.92
C ILE A 680 -38.04 -31.45 -20.39
N GLN A 681 -37.80 -30.26 -20.95
CA GLN A 681 -36.73 -29.38 -20.51
C GLN A 681 -36.95 -28.89 -19.09
N VAL A 682 -38.19 -28.52 -18.73
CA VAL A 682 -38.57 -28.15 -17.35
C VAL A 682 -38.29 -29.28 -16.35
N LEU A 683 -38.51 -30.55 -16.75
CA LEU A 683 -38.21 -31.70 -15.89
C LEU A 683 -36.71 -31.93 -15.72
N ARG A 684 -35.90 -31.61 -16.74
CA ARG A 684 -34.42 -31.69 -16.66
C ARG A 684 -33.86 -30.60 -15.76
N GLU A 685 -34.32 -29.36 -15.93
CA GLU A 685 -33.92 -28.23 -15.08
C GLU A 685 -34.31 -28.45 -13.62
N PHE A 686 -35.49 -29.03 -13.37
CA PHE A 686 -35.88 -29.45 -12.02
C PHE A 686 -34.98 -30.56 -11.46
N ARG A 687 -34.63 -31.57 -12.26
CA ARG A 687 -33.69 -32.64 -11.87
C ARG A 687 -32.33 -32.05 -11.50
N ASP A 688 -31.77 -31.20 -12.36
CA ASP A 688 -30.39 -30.72 -12.24
C ASP A 688 -30.25 -29.64 -11.18
N GLY A 689 -31.19 -28.69 -11.12
CA GLY A 689 -31.16 -27.59 -10.15
C GLY A 689 -31.66 -27.95 -8.75
N PHE A 690 -32.51 -28.97 -8.59
CA PHE A 690 -33.16 -29.26 -7.30
C PHE A 690 -32.97 -30.70 -6.81
N MET A 691 -32.98 -31.70 -7.68
CA MET A 691 -32.88 -33.10 -7.25
C MET A 691 -31.43 -33.54 -7.06
N LEU A 692 -30.53 -33.16 -7.96
CA LEU A 692 -29.12 -33.57 -7.87
C LEU A 692 -28.32 -32.81 -6.80
N THR A 693 -28.85 -31.72 -6.26
CA THR A 693 -28.21 -30.91 -5.22
C THR A 693 -28.26 -31.55 -3.83
N ASN A 694 -29.08 -32.58 -3.62
CA ASN A 694 -29.20 -33.26 -2.32
C ASN A 694 -29.12 -34.80 -2.43
N PRO A 695 -28.67 -35.52 -1.38
CA PRO A 695 -28.45 -36.97 -1.44
C PRO A 695 -29.71 -37.79 -1.74
N ALA A 696 -30.88 -37.37 -1.23
CA ALA A 696 -32.14 -38.07 -1.44
C ALA A 696 -32.63 -37.95 -2.89
N GLY A 697 -32.49 -36.76 -3.48
CA GLY A 697 -32.82 -36.53 -4.88
C GLY A 697 -31.86 -37.27 -5.82
N ARG A 698 -30.55 -37.33 -5.53
CA ARG A 698 -29.61 -38.19 -6.28
C ARG A 698 -30.03 -39.67 -6.28
N ALA A 699 -30.39 -40.22 -5.13
CA ALA A 699 -30.87 -41.60 -5.02
C ALA A 699 -32.17 -41.86 -5.82
N LEU A 700 -33.08 -40.87 -5.88
CA LEU A 700 -34.31 -40.96 -6.65
C LEU A 700 -34.05 -40.92 -8.17
N VAL A 701 -33.13 -40.06 -8.60
CA VAL A 701 -32.69 -39.96 -10.00
C VAL A 701 -32.00 -41.25 -10.44
N ASP A 702 -31.10 -41.79 -9.61
CA ASP A 702 -30.45 -43.08 -9.88
C ASP A 702 -31.46 -44.23 -10.00
N PHE A 703 -32.46 -44.26 -9.12
CA PHE A 703 -33.54 -45.24 -9.21
C PHE A 703 -34.34 -45.10 -10.51
N TYR A 704 -34.66 -43.87 -10.92
CA TYR A 704 -35.33 -43.59 -12.19
C TYR A 704 -34.51 -44.11 -13.37
N TYR A 705 -33.22 -43.81 -13.43
CA TYR A 705 -32.34 -44.26 -14.52
C TYR A 705 -32.16 -45.77 -14.56
N ARG A 706 -32.23 -46.44 -13.41
CA ARG A 706 -32.15 -47.91 -13.33
C ARG A 706 -33.42 -48.62 -13.81
N VAL A 707 -34.60 -48.01 -13.65
CA VAL A 707 -35.90 -48.66 -13.91
C VAL A 707 -36.56 -48.18 -15.20
N SER A 708 -36.27 -46.97 -15.64
CA SER A 708 -36.95 -46.32 -16.78
C SER A 708 -36.65 -46.90 -18.17
N PRO A 709 -35.47 -47.48 -18.50
CA PRO A 709 -35.21 -48.02 -19.84
C PRO A 709 -36.18 -49.14 -20.28
N PRO A 710 -36.41 -50.23 -19.50
CA PRO A 710 -37.35 -51.28 -19.90
C PRO A 710 -38.82 -50.82 -19.90
N VAL A 711 -39.15 -49.80 -19.10
CA VAL A 711 -40.50 -49.21 -19.08
C VAL A 711 -40.75 -48.36 -20.32
N ALA A 712 -39.74 -47.63 -20.80
CA ALA A 712 -39.82 -46.82 -22.00
C ALA A 712 -39.91 -47.66 -23.28
N GLU A 713 -39.19 -48.78 -23.34
CA GLU A 713 -39.28 -49.75 -24.43
C GLU A 713 -40.71 -50.31 -24.55
N PHE A 714 -41.32 -50.71 -23.44
CA PHE A 714 -42.73 -51.13 -23.38
C PHE A 714 -43.71 -50.06 -23.88
N ILE A 715 -43.51 -48.79 -23.51
CA ILE A 715 -44.38 -47.68 -23.94
C ILE A 715 -44.25 -47.44 -25.45
N SER A 716 -43.06 -47.56 -26.00
CA SER A 716 -42.75 -47.32 -27.41
C SER A 716 -43.38 -48.37 -28.34
N GLU A 717 -43.54 -49.62 -27.86
CA GLU A 717 -44.13 -50.73 -28.60
C GLU A 717 -45.67 -50.77 -28.59
N HIS A 718 -46.34 -49.96 -27.76
CA HIS A 718 -47.80 -50.02 -27.55
C HIS A 718 -48.51 -48.71 -27.97
N PRO A 719 -49.25 -48.68 -29.09
CA PRO A 719 -49.82 -47.46 -29.70
C PRO A 719 -50.83 -46.65 -28.87
N GLY A 720 -51.16 -47.05 -27.64
CA GLY A 720 -52.07 -46.33 -26.72
C GLY A 720 -51.50 -46.05 -25.32
N ALA A 721 -50.31 -46.57 -25.00
CA ALA A 721 -49.70 -46.38 -23.68
C ALA A 721 -49.17 -44.95 -23.49
N GLY A 722 -48.64 -44.35 -24.56
CA GLY A 722 -48.09 -42.99 -24.53
C GLY A 722 -49.09 -41.92 -24.06
N SER A 723 -50.33 -41.97 -24.54
CA SER A 723 -51.36 -40.97 -24.18
C SER A 723 -51.75 -41.01 -22.69
N LEU A 724 -51.80 -42.21 -22.09
CA LEU A 724 -52.11 -42.36 -20.66
C LEU A 724 -50.96 -41.86 -19.78
N VAL A 725 -49.72 -42.16 -20.16
CA VAL A 725 -48.54 -41.70 -19.43
C VAL A 725 -48.37 -40.18 -19.56
N ARG A 726 -48.73 -39.58 -20.70
CA ARG A 726 -48.71 -38.13 -20.90
C ARG A 726 -49.65 -37.41 -19.92
N VAL A 727 -50.88 -37.92 -19.76
CA VAL A 727 -51.84 -37.38 -18.77
C VAL A 727 -51.33 -37.57 -17.34
N ALA A 728 -50.68 -38.70 -17.04
CA ALA A 728 -50.12 -38.95 -15.72
C ALA A 728 -48.91 -38.06 -15.36
N LEU A 729 -48.17 -37.57 -16.36
CA LEU A 729 -47.01 -36.69 -16.18
C LEU A 729 -47.38 -35.21 -16.02
N LEU A 730 -48.56 -34.78 -16.46
CA LEU A 730 -49.00 -33.37 -16.38
C LEU A 730 -48.90 -32.75 -14.97
N PRO A 731 -49.30 -33.44 -13.88
CA PRO A 731 -49.15 -32.86 -12.54
C PRO A 731 -47.70 -32.65 -12.12
N ALA A 732 -46.80 -33.56 -12.51
CA ALA A 732 -45.37 -33.46 -12.20
C ALA A 732 -44.69 -32.36 -13.02
N ILE A 733 -45.06 -32.21 -14.29
CA ILE A 733 -44.61 -31.10 -15.15
C ILE A 733 -45.09 -29.78 -14.56
N ALA A 734 -46.38 -29.64 -14.25
CA ALA A 734 -46.93 -28.41 -13.67
C ALA A 734 -46.26 -28.03 -12.35
N MET A 735 -46.01 -28.99 -11.46
CA MET A 735 -45.29 -28.74 -10.20
C MET A 735 -43.85 -28.29 -10.46
N SER A 736 -43.15 -28.95 -11.40
CA SER A 736 -41.78 -28.60 -11.76
C SER A 736 -41.69 -27.21 -12.39
N THR A 737 -42.63 -26.87 -13.28
CA THR A 737 -42.74 -25.52 -13.89
C THR A 737 -42.93 -24.45 -12.81
N ILE A 738 -43.79 -24.70 -11.82
CA ILE A 738 -43.98 -23.76 -10.71
C ILE A 738 -42.67 -23.57 -9.95
N VAL A 739 -41.94 -24.64 -9.61
CA VAL A 739 -40.71 -24.55 -8.81
C VAL A 739 -39.56 -23.87 -9.57
N VAL A 740 -39.43 -24.16 -10.86
CA VAL A 740 -38.36 -23.60 -11.71
C VAL A 740 -38.63 -22.12 -12.04
N ASN A 741 -39.88 -21.75 -12.33
CA ASN A 741 -40.22 -20.42 -12.87
C ASN A 741 -40.81 -19.41 -11.86
N THR A 742 -40.88 -19.71 -10.56
CA THR A 742 -41.34 -18.71 -9.55
C THR A 742 -40.20 -17.96 -8.88
N SER A 743 -40.46 -16.68 -8.60
CA SER A 743 -39.58 -15.80 -7.84
C SER A 743 -39.44 -16.23 -6.37
N PRO A 744 -38.38 -15.81 -5.64
CA PRO A 744 -38.20 -16.15 -4.23
C PRO A 744 -39.39 -15.76 -3.34
N ALA A 745 -40.09 -14.66 -3.66
CA ALA A 745 -41.27 -14.19 -2.94
C ALA A 745 -42.50 -15.10 -3.14
N GLU A 746 -42.71 -15.60 -4.37
CA GLU A 746 -43.81 -16.51 -4.70
C GLU A 746 -43.58 -17.92 -4.13
N LYS A 747 -42.32 -18.37 -4.07
CA LYS A 747 -41.92 -19.62 -3.38
C LYS A 747 -42.29 -19.59 -1.90
N GLY A 748 -42.14 -18.44 -1.24
CA GLY A 748 -42.61 -18.22 0.13
C GLY A 748 -44.13 -18.34 0.28
N ALA A 749 -44.91 -17.81 -0.68
CA ALA A 749 -46.37 -17.86 -0.66
C ALA A 749 -46.93 -19.29 -0.88
N VAL A 750 -46.32 -20.06 -1.78
CA VAL A 750 -46.70 -21.47 -2.02
C VAL A 750 -46.38 -22.32 -0.80
N ALA A 751 -45.22 -22.14 -0.16
CA ALA A 751 -44.88 -22.82 1.08
C ALA A 751 -45.89 -22.51 2.21
N ALA A 752 -46.31 -21.26 2.35
CA ALA A 752 -47.32 -20.84 3.32
C ALA A 752 -48.70 -21.49 3.05
N LEU A 753 -49.12 -21.60 1.79
CA LEU A 753 -50.36 -22.28 1.38
C LEU A 753 -50.33 -23.78 1.69
N VAL A 754 -49.20 -24.45 1.47
CA VAL A 754 -49.02 -25.88 1.79
C VAL A 754 -49.07 -26.12 3.31
N VAL A 755 -48.48 -25.22 4.10
CA VAL A 755 -48.56 -25.26 5.57
C VAL A 755 -50.00 -25.06 6.03
N LEU A 756 -50.73 -24.09 5.48
CA LEU A 756 -52.14 -23.86 5.80
C LEU A 756 -53.03 -25.05 5.44
N ALA A 757 -52.77 -25.71 4.31
CA ALA A 757 -53.48 -26.92 3.90
C ALA A 757 -53.18 -28.10 4.86
N ALA A 758 -51.93 -28.27 5.28
CA ALA A 758 -51.55 -29.29 6.26
C ALA A 758 -52.21 -29.06 7.63
N VAL A 759 -52.29 -27.80 8.08
CA VAL A 759 -52.99 -27.42 9.30
C VAL A 759 -54.50 -27.69 9.18
N ALA A 760 -55.13 -27.37 8.06
CA ALA A 760 -56.54 -27.65 7.81
C ALA A 760 -56.85 -29.16 7.84
N VAL A 761 -55.97 -29.98 7.26
CA VAL A 761 -56.09 -31.46 7.27
C VAL A 761 -55.88 -32.01 8.67
N ALA A 762 -54.94 -31.47 9.47
CA ALA A 762 -54.74 -31.86 10.86
C ALA A 762 -55.95 -31.51 11.74
N ILE A 763 -56.57 -30.35 11.53
CA ILE A 763 -57.81 -29.92 12.21
C ILE A 763 -58.98 -30.82 11.79
N TRP A 764 -59.08 -31.20 10.51
CA TRP A 764 -60.10 -32.12 10.03
C TRP A 764 -59.93 -33.54 10.63
N ALA A 765 -58.71 -34.04 10.70
CA ALA A 765 -58.40 -35.36 11.26
C ALA A 765 -58.67 -35.45 12.77
N THR A 766 -58.42 -34.37 13.52
CA THR A 766 -58.70 -34.31 14.96
C THR A 766 -60.20 -34.18 15.26
N ARG A 767 -60.97 -33.46 14.43
CA ARG A 767 -62.44 -33.40 14.55
C ARG A 767 -63.17 -34.70 14.19
N ARG A 768 -62.55 -35.59 13.40
CA ARG A 768 -63.16 -36.89 13.04
C ARG A 768 -62.98 -37.99 14.09
N ARG A 769 -62.04 -37.83 15.03
CA ARG A 769 -61.77 -38.82 16.11
C ARG A 769 -62.67 -38.69 17.34
N SER A 770 -63.56 -37.69 17.43
CA SER A 770 -64.47 -37.54 18.59
C SER A 770 -65.83 -38.22 18.44
N ASN A 771 -66.11 -38.94 17.35
CA ASN A 771 -67.48 -39.42 17.04
C ASN A 771 -67.65 -40.94 16.87
N THR A 772 -66.81 -41.77 17.50
CA THR A 772 -67.06 -43.23 17.62
C THR A 772 -66.88 -43.69 19.06
N GLY A 773 -67.94 -43.50 19.87
CA GLY A 773 -68.07 -44.11 21.19
C GLY A 773 -68.53 -45.57 21.09
N ILE A 774 -67.72 -46.50 21.61
CA ILE A 774 -68.09 -47.90 21.83
C ILE A 774 -68.56 -48.09 23.28
N ARG A 775 -69.69 -48.78 23.41
CA ARG A 775 -70.44 -49.15 24.62
C ARG A 775 -69.86 -50.42 25.28
N LEU A 776 -69.82 -50.40 26.64
CA LEU A 776 -70.03 -51.51 27.61
C LEU A 776 -69.00 -52.68 27.56
N LYS A 777 -68.57 -53.37 28.64
CA LYS A 777 -68.93 -53.56 30.06
C LYS A 777 -67.71 -54.31 30.67
N ALA A 778 -67.13 -53.89 31.80
CA ALA A 778 -67.43 -54.32 33.18
C ALA A 778 -66.80 -55.67 33.65
N ASN A 779 -66.20 -55.56 34.85
CA ASN A 779 -65.79 -56.58 35.83
C ASN A 779 -64.45 -57.31 35.59
N GLY A 780 -63.50 -57.37 36.53
CA GLY A 780 -63.44 -56.84 37.89
C GLY A 780 -62.25 -57.43 38.66
N THR A 781 -61.82 -56.71 39.72
CA THR A 781 -61.17 -57.17 40.98
C THR A 781 -59.82 -57.92 40.90
N ILE A 782 -58.81 -57.81 41.78
CA ILE A 782 -58.49 -57.13 43.05
C ILE A 782 -56.95 -57.29 43.27
N GLY A 783 -56.32 -56.36 43.99
CA GLY A 783 -55.04 -56.57 44.73
C GLY A 783 -53.96 -55.53 44.40
N ALA A 784 -53.91 -54.36 45.05
CA ALA A 784 -53.09 -54.07 46.25
C ALA A 784 -51.65 -54.64 46.10
N THR A 785 -50.56 -53.86 46.08
CA THR A 785 -50.15 -52.94 47.17
C THR A 785 -49.04 -51.99 46.67
N LEU A 786 -49.22 -50.71 46.97
CA LEU A 786 -48.24 -49.61 47.06
C LEU A 786 -47.19 -49.88 48.18
N PRO A 787 -46.21 -48.98 48.49
CA PRO A 787 -45.81 -47.72 47.83
C PRO A 787 -44.28 -47.46 47.77
N ARG A 788 -43.94 -46.33 47.13
CA ARG A 788 -42.89 -45.35 47.52
C ARG A 788 -41.43 -45.83 47.35
N ALA A 789 -40.45 -44.98 47.07
CA ALA A 789 -40.32 -43.53 46.99
C ALA A 789 -38.87 -43.26 46.54
N VAL A 790 -38.63 -42.18 45.79
CA VAL A 790 -37.77 -41.03 46.15
C VAL A 790 -36.29 -41.44 46.32
N ARG A 791 -35.37 -40.86 45.55
CA ARG A 791 -35.12 -39.41 45.54
C ARG A 791 -34.31 -39.02 44.33
#